data_AF-A0A6N7GHF2-F1
#
_entry.id   AF-A0A6N7GHF2-F1
#
_cell.length_a   1.000
_cell.length_b   1.000
_cell.length_c   1.000
_cell.angle_alpha   90.00
_cell.angle_beta   90.00
_cell.angle_gamma   90.00
#
_symmetry.space_group_name_H-M   'P 1'
#
loop_
_entity.id
_entity.type
_entity.pdbx_description
1 polymer ?
#
loop_
_entity_poly.entity_id
_entity_poly.type
_entity_poly.pdbx_seq_one_letter_code
_entity_poly.pdbx_strand_id
1 'polypeptide(L)'
;MSLSLRLKARFRRFLERPGTTVDLAPLSAQLPAVEARGEELTSLDDDELTEAATEAAGPIEISAIGREAAHRALGERAYDEQVLGVMSLLAGHVSEMATGEGKTLVACIAGYGHVRRGNGPVHVLTINDYLARRDAEWMAPVYRLLGMSVGWVTENSTREERREAYAKDVTYVSVSEAGFDYLRDQLVTDVADRVKPQLVTAIVDEADSILIDEARVPLVLAGSVTTELDPLHAATALVRELRPDVDYEVADDGRSVALTPQGTVTVEKAQGDIDLYADEYATQLFAVNVALHAHALVQRDVDYIVRNGAVELVDEFRGRVAQRRRWPDGLQAAVEAKEGLDATAEGEVLGTITIQSYLKLYPHVCGMTATAVLVGDQLREFFDLEVAVIPRHKPVIRTDEPDRLYASREERDEALVAEISACHAEGRPVLVGTQDVKESEALAVALRAVDVSCVVLNAKNDAEEAAIIAEAGTHEAVTVSTQMAGRGVDIRLGGSDQADWDRVADLDGLYVIGSGRHDSRRVDDQLRGRAGRQGDPGGSVFFVSLEDDLVVRHAADMIPSSPRIHADGLIDDSDVDYAVEHAQRVAEGVNFEIHRNTWRYHVVVEQQRQDLATWREELLTTDAALTLVDERLPAHLAEVEAKAAAEADAEAEAEAEAETETEADAEAEADAKAEAETEAEEAEPDPETDTDPEAEADELEEPEEPEESDESDESDEERELRARIARSIALFHLDRGWAEHLATLAEVREGVHLRALGRLDPLDEFHRAAVPAFTQLRDKIERRIVETYAEADISEDWQPADVNLLRPSATWTYLVHDNPFGSELERLVSSVSRRLGSRRR
;
A
#
# COMPACT_ATOMS: atom_id res chain seq x y z
N MET A 1 -28.31 39.96 19.66
CA MET A 1 -27.31 39.12 20.36
C MET A 1 -26.36 38.60 19.32
N SER A 2 -25.11 39.07 19.39
CA SER A 2 -24.32 39.43 18.21
C SER A 2 -23.37 38.33 17.72
N LEU A 3 -22.91 38.49 16.47
CA LEU A 3 -21.80 37.78 15.83
C LEU A 3 -20.64 37.41 16.77
N SER A 4 -20.37 38.24 17.78
CA SER A 4 -19.34 38.03 18.80
C SER A 4 -19.56 36.80 19.68
N LEU A 5 -20.81 36.42 19.98
CA LEU A 5 -21.13 35.19 20.72
C LEU A 5 -20.97 33.94 19.84
N ARG A 6 -21.29 34.02 18.55
CA ARG A 6 -21.05 32.92 17.59
C ARG A 6 -19.55 32.73 17.35
N LEU A 7 -18.80 33.82 17.19
CA LEU A 7 -17.34 33.76 17.06
C LEU A 7 -16.71 33.21 18.33
N LYS A 8 -17.13 33.66 19.53
CA LYS A 8 -16.66 33.12 20.82
C LYS A 8 -17.05 31.67 21.04
N ALA A 9 -18.23 31.22 20.61
CA ALA A 9 -18.61 29.81 20.70
C ALA A 9 -17.78 28.93 19.74
N ARG A 10 -17.49 29.42 18.52
CA ARG A 10 -16.56 28.77 17.57
C ARG A 10 -15.14 28.71 18.12
N PHE A 11 -14.64 29.80 18.67
CA PHE A 11 -13.30 29.89 19.28
C PHE A 11 -13.19 29.05 20.56
N ARG A 12 -14.26 29.00 21.35
CA ARG A 12 -14.32 28.21 22.59
C ARG A 12 -14.45 26.71 22.28
N ARG A 13 -15.17 26.31 21.23
CA ARG A 13 -15.19 24.92 20.73
C ARG A 13 -13.85 24.47 20.16
N PHE A 14 -13.18 25.35 19.41
CA PHE A 14 -11.81 25.11 18.93
C PHE A 14 -10.83 24.88 20.09
N LEU A 15 -11.10 25.48 21.26
CA LEU A 15 -10.31 25.32 22.49
C LEU A 15 -10.80 24.17 23.40
N GLU A 16 -12.06 23.74 23.30
CA GLU A 16 -12.65 22.75 24.21
C GLU A 16 -12.53 21.30 23.71
N ARG A 17 -12.25 21.07 22.41
CA ARG A 17 -11.89 19.75 21.87
C ARG A 17 -10.93 19.88 20.67
N PRO A 18 -9.61 19.80 20.87
CA PRO A 18 -8.66 19.67 19.76
C PRO A 18 -9.08 18.47 18.89
N GLY A 19 -9.28 18.68 17.59
CA GLY A 19 -9.54 17.60 16.62
C GLY A 19 -10.98 17.38 16.15
N THR A 20 -12.00 18.04 16.74
CA THR A 20 -13.39 17.98 16.19
C THR A 20 -13.66 19.16 15.24
N THR A 21 -14.07 18.89 14.01
CA THR A 21 -14.40 19.95 13.03
C THR A 21 -15.89 20.15 12.82
N VAL A 22 -16.71 19.13 13.11
CA VAL A 22 -18.14 19.13 12.80
C VAL A 22 -19.01 19.51 14.01
N ASP A 23 -19.99 20.39 13.80
CA ASP A 23 -21.03 20.70 14.78
C ASP A 23 -22.24 19.78 14.58
N LEU A 24 -22.54 18.94 15.57
CA LEU A 24 -23.69 18.03 15.52
C LEU A 24 -25.04 18.70 15.77
N ALA A 25 -25.08 19.92 16.32
CA ALA A 25 -26.35 20.57 16.69
C ALA A 25 -27.40 20.64 15.56
N PRO A 26 -27.03 20.92 14.29
CA PRO A 26 -27.98 20.89 13.17
C PRO A 26 -28.53 19.49 12.85
N LEU A 27 -27.75 18.43 13.11
CA LEU A 27 -28.17 17.04 12.91
C LEU A 27 -29.09 16.60 14.08
N SER A 28 -28.70 16.90 15.31
CA SER A 28 -29.49 16.60 16.51
C SER A 28 -30.86 17.28 16.52
N ALA A 29 -30.98 18.46 15.90
CA ALA A 29 -32.27 19.13 15.75
C ALA A 29 -33.28 18.35 14.88
N GLN A 30 -32.82 17.37 14.07
CA GLN A 30 -33.66 16.57 13.20
C GLN A 30 -34.18 15.27 13.85
N LEU A 31 -33.57 14.83 14.96
CA LEU A 31 -33.94 13.58 15.64
C LEU A 31 -35.44 13.48 16.00
N PRO A 32 -36.10 14.54 16.53
CA PRO A 32 -37.53 14.46 16.83
C PRO A 32 -38.39 14.23 15.59
N ALA A 33 -37.96 14.71 14.42
CA ALA A 33 -38.68 14.48 13.16
C ALA A 33 -38.48 13.06 12.64
N VAL A 34 -37.28 12.49 12.82
CA VAL A 34 -37.02 11.07 12.53
C VAL A 34 -37.89 10.17 13.38
N GLU A 35 -37.99 10.46 14.68
CA GLU A 35 -38.81 9.69 15.61
C GLU A 35 -40.29 9.72 15.21
N ALA A 36 -40.84 10.92 14.98
CA ALA A 36 -42.23 11.09 14.57
C ALA A 36 -42.54 10.34 13.26
N ARG A 37 -41.61 10.38 12.29
CA ARG A 37 -41.78 9.63 11.05
C ARG A 37 -41.69 8.12 11.27
N GLY A 38 -40.80 7.65 12.14
CA GLY A 38 -40.70 6.24 12.52
C GLY A 38 -42.02 5.70 13.08
N GLU A 39 -42.71 6.45 13.94
CA GLU A 39 -44.02 6.06 14.49
C GLU A 39 -45.05 5.80 13.38
N GLU A 40 -45.07 6.63 12.32
CA GLU A 40 -45.97 6.44 11.17
C GLU A 40 -45.65 5.16 10.40
N LEU A 41 -44.35 4.86 10.21
CA LEU A 41 -43.88 3.69 9.45
C LEU A 41 -44.20 2.36 10.13
N THR A 42 -44.34 2.33 11.46
CA THR A 42 -44.72 1.10 12.20
C THR A 42 -46.07 0.50 11.77
N SER A 43 -46.93 1.31 11.14
CA SER A 43 -48.23 0.89 10.65
C SER A 43 -48.21 0.20 9.27
N LEU A 44 -47.11 0.36 8.53
CA LEU A 44 -46.93 -0.22 7.19
C LEU A 44 -46.55 -1.70 7.29
N ASP A 45 -47.00 -2.52 6.34
CA ASP A 45 -46.43 -3.86 6.14
C ASP A 45 -45.05 -3.79 5.44
N ASP A 46 -44.42 -4.95 5.20
CA ASP A 46 -43.05 -5.01 4.65
C ASP A 46 -43.00 -4.62 3.16
N ASP A 47 -44.06 -4.88 2.40
CA ASP A 47 -44.15 -4.50 0.98
C ASP A 47 -44.35 -2.98 0.87
N GLU A 48 -45.23 -2.42 1.71
CA GLU A 48 -45.47 -0.98 1.83
C GLU A 48 -44.22 -0.23 2.31
N LEU A 49 -43.47 -0.80 3.28
CA LEU A 49 -42.20 -0.23 3.74
C LEU A 49 -41.15 -0.26 2.63
N THR A 50 -41.11 -1.33 1.82
CA THR A 50 -40.20 -1.43 0.68
C THR A 50 -40.54 -0.38 -0.38
N GLU A 51 -41.83 -0.17 -0.69
CA GLU A 51 -42.28 0.89 -1.60
C GLU A 51 -41.86 2.27 -1.08
N ALA A 52 -42.15 2.59 0.18
CA ALA A 52 -41.71 3.83 0.82
C ALA A 52 -40.18 4.00 0.79
N ALA A 53 -39.43 2.91 0.99
CA ALA A 53 -37.97 2.91 0.94
C ALA A 53 -37.45 3.30 -0.45
N THR A 54 -38.15 2.93 -1.52
CA THR A 54 -37.74 3.27 -2.89
C THR A 54 -37.95 4.75 -3.23
N GLU A 55 -38.94 5.39 -2.62
CA GLU A 55 -39.29 6.82 -2.83
C GLU A 55 -38.61 7.78 -1.84
N ALA A 56 -37.93 7.24 -0.84
CA ALA A 56 -37.36 8.01 0.26
C ALA A 56 -36.40 9.11 -0.21
N ALA A 57 -36.58 10.32 0.32
CA ALA A 57 -35.76 11.46 0.01
C ALA A 57 -35.37 12.25 1.27
N GLY A 58 -34.09 12.60 1.36
CA GLY A 58 -33.55 13.43 2.43
C GLY A 58 -33.22 12.66 3.72
N PRO A 59 -32.43 13.27 4.61
CA PRO A 59 -31.83 12.59 5.75
C PRO A 59 -32.83 12.08 6.79
N ILE A 60 -33.97 12.76 6.96
CA ILE A 60 -35.00 12.37 7.94
C ILE A 60 -35.69 11.08 7.51
N GLU A 61 -36.21 11.05 6.28
CA GLU A 61 -36.93 9.90 5.73
C GLU A 61 -36.02 8.67 5.63
N ILE A 62 -34.81 8.87 5.08
CA ILE A 62 -33.79 7.82 4.98
C ILE A 62 -33.47 7.21 6.36
N SER A 63 -33.29 8.06 7.38
CA SER A 63 -32.96 7.59 8.73
C SER A 63 -34.13 6.86 9.38
N ALA A 64 -35.36 7.35 9.20
CA ALA A 64 -36.56 6.74 9.79
C ALA A 64 -36.85 5.37 9.17
N ILE A 65 -36.82 5.28 7.84
CA ILE A 65 -37.03 4.02 7.10
C ILE A 65 -35.90 3.03 7.40
N GLY A 66 -34.64 3.48 7.37
CA GLY A 66 -33.49 2.63 7.70
C GLY A 66 -33.58 2.05 9.13
N ARG A 67 -33.98 2.88 10.10
CA ARG A 67 -34.20 2.45 11.49
C ARG A 67 -35.34 1.42 11.60
N GLU A 68 -36.44 1.61 10.89
CA GLU A 68 -37.57 0.68 10.89
C GLU A 68 -37.22 -0.65 10.20
N ALA A 69 -36.55 -0.59 9.04
CA ALA A 69 -36.10 -1.78 8.32
C ALA A 69 -35.12 -2.61 9.15
N ALA A 70 -34.18 -1.96 9.84
CA ALA A 70 -33.27 -2.61 10.79
C ALA A 70 -34.02 -3.32 11.93
N HIS A 71 -35.01 -2.64 12.51
CA HIS A 71 -35.80 -3.19 13.60
C HIS A 71 -36.57 -4.45 13.17
N ARG A 72 -37.18 -4.44 11.98
CA ARG A 72 -37.94 -5.58 11.46
C ARG A 72 -37.04 -6.75 11.03
N ALA A 73 -35.95 -6.45 10.34
CA ALA A 73 -35.08 -7.47 9.77
C ALA A 73 -34.18 -8.14 10.81
N LEU A 74 -33.68 -7.38 11.78
CA LEU A 74 -32.67 -7.84 12.75
C LEU A 74 -33.17 -7.84 14.20
N GLY A 75 -34.33 -7.24 14.48
CA GLY A 75 -34.77 -6.98 15.85
C GLY A 75 -34.06 -5.78 16.49
N GLU A 76 -33.17 -5.11 15.77
CA GLU A 76 -32.31 -4.03 16.28
C GLU A 76 -32.84 -2.67 15.87
N ARG A 77 -33.39 -1.91 16.81
CA ARG A 77 -33.83 -0.54 16.56
C ARG A 77 -32.67 0.43 16.76
N ALA A 78 -32.25 1.11 15.69
CA ALA A 78 -31.15 2.06 15.76
C ALA A 78 -31.40 3.20 16.78
N TYR A 79 -30.41 3.48 17.63
CA TYR A 79 -30.42 4.57 18.62
C TYR A 79 -30.40 5.95 17.96
N ASP A 80 -30.65 7.00 18.74
CA ASP A 80 -30.57 8.38 18.26
C ASP A 80 -29.14 8.76 17.90
N GLU A 81 -28.16 8.31 18.69
CA GLU A 81 -26.75 8.47 18.41
C GLU A 81 -26.34 7.79 17.09
N GLN A 82 -26.87 6.60 16.82
CA GLN A 82 -26.63 5.90 15.55
C GLN A 82 -27.24 6.65 14.37
N VAL A 83 -28.44 7.22 14.52
CA VAL A 83 -29.03 8.08 13.49
C VAL A 83 -28.21 9.34 13.24
N LEU A 84 -27.60 9.93 14.27
CA LEU A 84 -26.62 11.02 14.08
C LEU A 84 -25.41 10.55 13.26
N GLY A 85 -24.92 9.34 13.52
CA GLY A 85 -23.88 8.69 12.72
C GLY A 85 -24.29 8.57 11.25
N VAL A 86 -25.50 8.08 10.96
CA VAL A 86 -26.04 7.98 9.60
C VAL A 86 -26.05 9.34 8.91
N MET A 87 -26.63 10.36 9.56
CA MET A 87 -26.70 11.72 8.99
C MET A 87 -25.32 12.34 8.78
N SER A 88 -24.36 12.01 9.64
CA SER A 88 -22.96 12.45 9.54
C SER A 88 -22.25 11.83 8.33
N LEU A 89 -22.41 10.51 8.12
CA LEU A 89 -21.89 9.82 6.93
C LEU A 89 -22.50 10.36 5.64
N LEU A 90 -23.82 10.57 5.63
CA LEU A 90 -24.52 11.17 4.49
C LEU A 90 -24.05 12.61 4.18
N ALA A 91 -23.46 13.30 5.16
CA ALA A 91 -22.86 14.62 4.98
C ALA A 91 -21.41 14.57 4.50
N GLY A 92 -20.80 13.39 4.36
CA GLY A 92 -19.43 13.22 3.89
C GLY A 92 -18.37 13.28 5.00
N HIS A 93 -18.74 13.09 6.27
CA HIS A 93 -17.79 13.14 7.39
C HIS A 93 -17.30 11.77 7.82
N VAL A 94 -16.20 11.76 8.57
CA VAL A 94 -15.77 10.61 9.37
C VAL A 94 -16.46 10.66 10.73
N SER A 95 -17.27 9.66 11.04
CA SER A 95 -18.00 9.57 12.32
C SER A 95 -17.19 8.79 13.34
N GLU A 96 -16.76 9.47 14.41
CA GLU A 96 -16.18 8.79 15.58
C GLU A 96 -17.31 8.21 16.43
N MET A 97 -17.36 6.88 16.48
CA MET A 97 -18.31 6.09 17.26
C MET A 97 -17.56 5.01 18.01
N ALA A 98 -17.67 4.98 19.35
CA ALA A 98 -16.95 4.02 20.18
C ALA A 98 -17.23 2.56 19.78
N THR A 99 -16.33 1.65 20.13
CA THR A 99 -16.50 0.22 19.87
C THR A 99 -17.75 -0.30 20.59
N GLY A 100 -18.59 -1.06 19.89
CA GLY A 100 -19.89 -1.53 20.41
C GLY A 100 -21.06 -0.55 20.27
N GLU A 101 -20.89 0.61 19.61
CA GLU A 101 -22.00 1.54 19.31
C GLU A 101 -22.77 1.20 18.02
N GLY A 102 -22.47 0.07 17.36
CA GLY A 102 -23.19 -0.41 16.16
C GLY A 102 -22.81 0.26 14.85
N LYS A 103 -21.50 0.44 14.59
CA LYS A 103 -20.95 1.00 13.34
C LYS A 103 -21.47 0.30 12.08
N THR A 104 -21.51 -1.04 12.06
CA THR A 104 -22.00 -1.82 10.91
C THR A 104 -23.43 -1.46 10.51
N LEU A 105 -24.34 -1.32 11.48
CA LEU A 105 -25.73 -0.93 11.22
C LEU A 105 -25.83 0.50 10.66
N VAL A 106 -25.01 1.41 11.19
CA VAL A 106 -24.92 2.80 10.73
C VAL A 106 -24.41 2.87 9.28
N ALA A 107 -23.39 2.08 8.94
CA ALA A 107 -22.87 1.93 7.58
C ALA A 107 -23.96 1.42 6.62
N CYS A 108 -24.73 0.43 7.06
CA CYS A 108 -25.81 -0.14 6.27
C CYS A 108 -26.85 0.92 5.87
N ILE A 109 -27.36 1.66 6.86
CA ILE A 109 -28.39 2.68 6.63
C ILE A 109 -27.82 3.85 5.80
N ALA A 110 -26.57 4.24 6.04
CA ALA A 110 -25.91 5.28 5.24
C ALA A 110 -25.72 4.83 3.78
N GLY A 111 -25.33 3.58 3.53
CA GLY A 111 -25.22 3.01 2.19
C GLY A 111 -26.54 3.07 1.43
N TYR A 112 -27.65 2.71 2.08
CA TYR A 112 -28.99 2.92 1.54
C TYR A 112 -29.27 4.38 1.19
N GLY A 113 -28.95 5.29 2.12
CA GLY A 113 -29.16 6.71 1.90
C GLY A 113 -28.34 7.30 0.75
N HIS A 114 -27.10 6.85 0.55
CA HIS A 114 -26.27 7.27 -0.58
C HIS A 114 -26.87 6.82 -1.92
N VAL A 115 -27.30 5.55 -2.03
CA VAL A 115 -27.96 5.06 -3.25
C VAL A 115 -29.23 5.85 -3.54
N ARG A 116 -30.09 6.10 -2.53
CA ARG A 116 -31.32 6.88 -2.71
C ARG A 116 -31.10 8.32 -3.11
N ARG A 117 -29.95 8.90 -2.77
CA ARG A 117 -29.57 10.26 -3.16
C ARG A 117 -28.96 10.35 -4.56
N GLY A 118 -28.86 9.23 -5.29
CA GLY A 118 -28.21 9.17 -6.59
C GLY A 118 -26.69 9.05 -6.51
N ASN A 119 -26.15 8.73 -5.34
CA ASN A 119 -24.71 8.57 -5.10
C ASN A 119 -24.32 7.07 -5.08
N GLY A 120 -25.10 6.22 -5.74
CA GLY A 120 -24.83 4.78 -5.88
C GLY A 120 -24.13 4.45 -7.20
N PRO A 121 -23.50 3.26 -7.33
CA PRO A 121 -23.38 2.22 -6.30
C PRO A 121 -22.42 2.61 -5.16
N VAL A 122 -22.54 1.93 -4.02
CA VAL A 122 -21.74 2.20 -2.81
C VAL A 122 -20.76 1.06 -2.56
N HIS A 123 -19.49 1.40 -2.32
CA HIS A 123 -18.49 0.46 -1.80
C HIS A 123 -18.31 0.68 -0.30
N VAL A 124 -18.60 -0.34 0.50
CA VAL A 124 -18.24 -0.35 1.93
C VAL A 124 -16.88 -1.02 2.06
N LEU A 125 -15.86 -0.20 2.33
CA LEU A 125 -14.48 -0.64 2.43
C LEU A 125 -14.18 -1.09 3.86
N THR A 126 -13.71 -2.32 4.00
CA THR A 126 -13.36 -2.93 5.29
C THR A 126 -11.87 -3.27 5.35
N ILE A 127 -11.38 -3.64 6.53
CA ILE A 127 -9.96 -3.99 6.75
C ILE A 127 -9.59 -5.39 6.24
N ASN A 128 -10.55 -6.31 6.12
CA ASN A 128 -10.32 -7.68 5.67
C ASN A 128 -11.57 -8.32 5.06
N ASP A 129 -11.35 -9.42 4.35
CA ASP A 129 -12.38 -10.14 3.60
C ASP A 129 -13.43 -10.82 4.49
N TYR A 130 -13.03 -11.24 5.69
CA TYR A 130 -13.96 -11.82 6.66
C TYR A 130 -15.04 -10.82 7.06
N LEU A 131 -14.65 -9.60 7.42
CA LEU A 131 -15.57 -8.53 7.80
C LEU A 131 -16.42 -8.10 6.61
N ALA A 132 -15.82 -7.96 5.42
CA ALA A 132 -16.56 -7.67 4.19
C ALA A 132 -17.72 -8.66 3.97
N ARG A 133 -17.41 -9.96 4.01
CA ARG A 133 -18.40 -11.02 3.84
C ARG A 133 -19.42 -11.05 4.96
N ARG A 134 -18.96 -11.05 6.22
CA ARG A 134 -19.82 -11.11 7.41
C ARG A 134 -20.84 -9.97 7.41
N ASP A 135 -20.39 -8.75 7.13
CA ASP A 135 -21.24 -7.56 7.21
C ASP A 135 -22.23 -7.51 6.05
N ALA A 136 -21.81 -7.92 4.85
CA ALA A 136 -22.74 -8.07 3.72
C ALA A 136 -23.82 -9.12 4.02
N GLU A 137 -23.45 -10.29 4.54
CA GLU A 137 -24.39 -11.37 4.88
C GLU A 137 -25.32 -10.96 6.04
N TRP A 138 -24.78 -10.31 7.08
CA TRP A 138 -25.53 -9.86 8.25
C TRP A 138 -26.53 -8.75 7.90
N MET A 139 -26.14 -7.78 7.06
CA MET A 139 -26.98 -6.65 6.66
C MET A 139 -27.90 -6.96 5.47
N ALA A 140 -27.72 -8.08 4.76
CA ALA A 140 -28.53 -8.45 3.59
C ALA A 140 -30.06 -8.46 3.85
N PRO A 141 -30.58 -8.92 5.00
CA PRO A 141 -32.01 -8.83 5.29
C PRO A 141 -32.53 -7.38 5.35
N VAL A 142 -31.71 -6.45 5.87
CA VAL A 142 -32.05 -5.02 5.95
C VAL A 142 -32.07 -4.41 4.54
N TYR A 143 -31.01 -4.64 3.74
CA TYR A 143 -30.98 -4.16 2.36
C TYR A 143 -32.15 -4.68 1.53
N ARG A 144 -32.56 -5.94 1.74
CA ARG A 144 -33.71 -6.53 1.06
C ARG A 144 -35.01 -5.79 1.37
N LEU A 145 -35.28 -5.46 2.64
CA LEU A 145 -36.44 -4.64 3.03
C LEU A 145 -36.34 -3.20 2.51
N LEU A 146 -35.14 -2.69 2.29
CA LEU A 146 -34.90 -1.38 1.68
C LEU A 146 -34.97 -1.39 0.14
N GLY A 147 -35.31 -2.54 -0.47
CA GLY A 147 -35.40 -2.70 -1.91
C GLY A 147 -34.05 -2.60 -2.62
N MET A 148 -32.97 -3.06 -1.97
CA MET A 148 -31.60 -3.00 -2.47
C MET A 148 -30.93 -4.36 -2.55
N SER A 149 -29.96 -4.45 -3.45
CA SER A 149 -29.08 -5.59 -3.60
C SER A 149 -27.73 -5.32 -2.94
N VAL A 150 -27.17 -6.36 -2.32
CA VAL A 150 -25.84 -6.31 -1.69
C VAL A 150 -24.99 -7.48 -2.19
N GLY A 151 -23.70 -7.23 -2.37
CA GLY A 151 -22.69 -8.23 -2.71
C GLY A 151 -21.42 -8.03 -1.90
N TRP A 152 -20.50 -8.98 -2.01
CA TRP A 152 -19.17 -8.86 -1.40
C TRP A 152 -18.11 -9.47 -2.31
N VAL A 153 -16.88 -9.00 -2.14
CA VAL A 153 -15.70 -9.51 -2.83
C VAL A 153 -14.67 -9.96 -1.81
N THR A 154 -14.04 -11.10 -2.08
CA THR A 154 -12.91 -11.65 -1.33
C THR A 154 -11.77 -11.98 -2.29
N GLU A 155 -10.58 -12.20 -1.76
CA GLU A 155 -9.40 -12.63 -2.53
C GLU A 155 -9.68 -13.89 -3.36
N ASN A 156 -10.50 -14.81 -2.84
CA ASN A 156 -10.87 -16.06 -3.52
C ASN A 156 -11.96 -15.90 -4.59
N SER A 157 -12.57 -14.71 -4.70
CA SER A 157 -13.65 -14.46 -5.65
C SER A 157 -13.14 -14.50 -7.08
N THR A 158 -13.83 -15.26 -7.94
CA THR A 158 -13.53 -15.33 -9.37
C THR A 158 -13.84 -14.01 -10.07
N ARG A 159 -13.37 -13.85 -11.31
CA ARG A 159 -13.66 -12.65 -12.12
C ARG A 159 -15.16 -12.45 -12.31
N GLU A 160 -15.90 -13.52 -12.56
CA GLU A 160 -17.37 -13.49 -12.73
C GLU A 160 -18.08 -13.12 -11.43
N GLU A 161 -17.66 -13.69 -10.30
CA GLU A 161 -18.23 -13.36 -8.98
C GLU A 161 -17.99 -11.89 -8.62
N ARG A 162 -16.79 -11.36 -8.93
CA ARG A 162 -16.49 -9.94 -8.72
C ARG A 162 -17.39 -9.04 -9.55
N ARG A 163 -17.59 -9.35 -10.84
CA ARG A 163 -18.54 -8.62 -11.70
C ARG A 163 -19.94 -8.62 -11.14
N GLU A 164 -20.42 -9.79 -10.70
CA GLU A 164 -21.76 -9.87 -10.11
C GLU A 164 -21.86 -9.03 -8.83
N ALA A 165 -20.85 -9.08 -7.97
CA ALA A 165 -20.81 -8.32 -6.73
C ALA A 165 -20.80 -6.80 -6.99
N TYR A 166 -19.91 -6.31 -7.85
CA TYR A 166 -19.82 -4.87 -8.18
C TYR A 166 -21.02 -4.32 -8.96
N ALA A 167 -21.84 -5.20 -9.55
CA ALA A 167 -23.11 -4.81 -10.17
C ALA A 167 -24.25 -4.58 -9.16
N LYS A 168 -24.07 -4.91 -7.88
CA LYS A 168 -25.07 -4.68 -6.82
C LYS A 168 -25.08 -3.20 -6.39
N ASP A 169 -26.15 -2.79 -5.73
CA ASP A 169 -26.30 -1.42 -5.23
C ASP A 169 -25.26 -1.08 -4.14
N VAL A 170 -24.92 -2.08 -3.32
CA VAL A 170 -23.88 -2.01 -2.30
C VAL A 170 -22.93 -3.18 -2.43
N THR A 171 -21.62 -2.92 -2.41
CA THR A 171 -20.58 -3.94 -2.41
C THR A 171 -19.69 -3.79 -1.18
N TYR A 172 -19.56 -4.84 -0.38
CA TYR A 172 -18.57 -4.91 0.69
C TYR A 172 -17.28 -5.52 0.17
N VAL A 173 -16.15 -4.88 0.42
CA VAL A 173 -14.85 -5.35 -0.07
C VAL A 173 -13.75 -4.84 0.85
N SER A 174 -12.65 -5.58 0.99
CA SER A 174 -11.49 -5.04 1.69
C SER A 174 -10.84 -3.95 0.85
N VAL A 175 -10.24 -2.92 1.48
CA VAL A 175 -9.59 -1.83 0.73
C VAL A 175 -8.49 -2.34 -0.21
N SER A 176 -7.78 -3.38 0.23
CA SER A 176 -6.73 -4.04 -0.56
C SER A 176 -7.31 -4.68 -1.81
N GLU A 177 -8.37 -5.51 -1.69
CA GLU A 177 -8.99 -6.17 -2.83
C GLU A 177 -9.57 -5.17 -3.84
N ALA A 178 -10.20 -4.10 -3.36
CA ALA A 178 -10.74 -3.05 -4.23
C ALA A 178 -9.64 -2.35 -5.03
N GLY A 179 -8.50 -2.04 -4.39
CA GLY A 179 -7.34 -1.47 -5.07
C GLY A 179 -6.67 -2.45 -6.04
N PHE A 180 -6.60 -3.75 -5.72
CA PHE A 180 -6.08 -4.75 -6.66
C PHE A 180 -7.01 -5.02 -7.83
N ASP A 181 -8.34 -4.97 -7.65
CA ASP A 181 -9.29 -5.02 -8.76
C ASP A 181 -9.08 -3.84 -9.70
N TYR A 182 -8.89 -2.63 -9.15
CA TYR A 182 -8.56 -1.45 -9.92
C TYR A 182 -7.25 -1.62 -10.72
N LEU A 183 -6.17 -2.07 -10.07
CA LEU A 183 -4.88 -2.29 -10.72
C LEU A 183 -4.95 -3.40 -11.78
N ARG A 184 -5.66 -4.51 -11.52
CA ARG A 184 -5.82 -5.61 -12.48
C ARG A 184 -6.60 -5.18 -13.71
N ASP A 185 -7.63 -4.35 -13.56
CA ASP A 185 -8.37 -3.80 -14.69
C ASP A 185 -7.49 -2.90 -15.59
N GLN A 186 -6.44 -2.28 -15.04
CA GLN A 186 -5.45 -1.53 -15.82
C GLN A 186 -4.51 -2.43 -16.64
N LEU A 187 -4.54 -3.75 -16.48
CA LEU A 187 -3.72 -4.68 -17.27
C LEU A 187 -4.55 -5.50 -18.27
N VAL A 188 -5.87 -5.31 -18.28
CA VAL A 188 -6.78 -6.05 -19.15
C VAL A 188 -6.58 -5.64 -20.62
N THR A 189 -6.56 -6.61 -21.52
CA THR A 189 -6.37 -6.43 -22.98
C THR A 189 -7.66 -6.48 -23.79
N ASP A 190 -8.74 -6.98 -23.19
CA ASP A 190 -10.07 -7.04 -23.80
C ASP A 190 -11.09 -6.39 -22.87
N VAL A 191 -11.93 -5.50 -23.40
CA VAL A 191 -13.00 -4.86 -22.62
C VAL A 191 -13.91 -5.89 -21.94
N ALA A 192 -14.14 -7.04 -22.57
CA ALA A 192 -14.92 -8.16 -22.04
C ALA A 192 -14.28 -8.83 -20.82
N ASP A 193 -13.00 -8.58 -20.53
CA ASP A 193 -12.24 -9.13 -19.41
C ASP A 193 -12.19 -8.21 -18.18
N ARG A 194 -12.75 -6.99 -18.28
CA ARG A 194 -12.82 -6.04 -17.17
C ARG A 194 -13.81 -6.46 -16.10
N VAL A 195 -13.49 -6.20 -14.83
CA VAL A 195 -14.46 -6.25 -13.73
C VAL A 195 -15.19 -4.90 -13.64
N LYS A 196 -14.45 -3.80 -13.82
CA LYS A 196 -14.82 -2.37 -13.79
C LYS A 196 -15.82 -1.98 -12.70
N PRO A 197 -15.37 -1.89 -11.44
CA PRO A 197 -16.16 -1.29 -10.36
C PRO A 197 -16.50 0.17 -10.70
N GLN A 198 -17.77 0.57 -10.54
CA GLN A 198 -18.14 1.99 -10.65
C GLN A 198 -17.81 2.71 -9.34
N LEU A 199 -16.80 3.58 -9.37
CA LEU A 199 -16.32 4.30 -8.18
C LEU A 199 -17.15 5.57 -7.95
N VAL A 200 -18.23 5.48 -7.16
CA VAL A 200 -19.12 6.63 -6.87
C VAL A 200 -19.05 7.04 -5.40
N THR A 201 -19.38 6.14 -4.47
CA THR A 201 -19.29 6.39 -3.03
C THR A 201 -18.47 5.31 -2.34
N ALA A 202 -17.52 5.72 -1.50
CA ALA A 202 -16.83 4.86 -0.55
C ALA A 202 -17.25 5.20 0.89
N ILE A 203 -17.74 4.20 1.63
CA ILE A 203 -17.91 4.26 3.08
C ILE A 203 -16.78 3.43 3.69
N VAL A 204 -15.83 4.09 4.36
CA VAL A 204 -14.66 3.43 4.94
C VAL A 204 -14.98 3.03 6.39
N ASP A 205 -15.15 1.74 6.64
CA ASP A 205 -15.22 1.22 8.00
C ASP A 205 -13.82 1.16 8.61
N GLU A 206 -13.74 1.38 9.93
CA GLU A 206 -12.47 1.48 10.65
C GLU A 206 -11.47 2.43 9.97
N ALA A 207 -11.97 3.61 9.61
CA ALA A 207 -11.29 4.60 8.76
C ALA A 207 -9.90 5.01 9.26
N ASP A 208 -9.63 4.99 10.56
CA ASP A 208 -8.30 5.26 11.08
C ASP A 208 -7.29 4.19 10.66
N SER A 209 -7.63 2.91 10.73
CA SER A 209 -6.70 1.87 10.30
C SER A 209 -6.53 1.84 8.79
N ILE A 210 -7.60 2.01 8.01
CA ILE A 210 -7.48 1.98 6.56
C ILE A 210 -6.78 3.24 6.03
N LEU A 211 -7.16 4.42 6.51
CA LEU A 211 -6.68 5.70 5.96
C LEU A 211 -5.36 6.17 6.58
N ILE A 212 -4.95 5.61 7.72
CA ILE A 212 -3.71 6.01 8.42
C ILE A 212 -2.72 4.87 8.53
N ASP A 213 -3.13 3.67 8.96
CA ASP A 213 -2.20 2.56 9.16
C ASP A 213 -1.86 1.87 7.84
N GLU A 214 -2.88 1.43 7.09
CA GLU A 214 -2.69 0.76 5.80
C GLU A 214 -2.19 1.71 4.70
N ALA A 215 -2.57 2.99 4.79
CA ALA A 215 -2.20 3.99 3.79
C ALA A 215 -0.71 4.37 3.80
N ARG A 216 0.09 3.81 4.73
CA ARG A 216 1.55 3.98 4.78
C ARG A 216 2.28 3.16 3.72
N VAL A 217 1.66 2.09 3.24
CA VAL A 217 2.26 1.18 2.25
C VAL A 217 1.40 1.24 0.98
N PRO A 218 2.00 1.48 -0.20
CA PRO A 218 1.25 1.44 -1.45
C PRO A 218 0.81 0.00 -1.78
N LEU A 219 -0.32 -0.13 -2.47
CA LEU A 219 -0.72 -1.38 -3.10
C LEU A 219 0.10 -1.57 -4.36
N VAL A 220 0.86 -2.66 -4.42
CA VAL A 220 1.77 -2.95 -5.54
C VAL A 220 1.36 -4.26 -6.18
N LEU A 221 1.06 -4.24 -7.48
CA LEU A 221 0.79 -5.42 -8.29
C LEU A 221 2.06 -5.84 -9.02
N ALA A 222 2.43 -7.11 -8.90
CA ALA A 222 3.64 -7.66 -9.50
C ALA A 222 3.41 -8.92 -10.32
N GLY A 223 4.23 -9.07 -11.36
CA GLY A 223 4.33 -10.25 -12.20
C GLY A 223 5.62 -10.99 -11.93
N SER A 224 5.64 -12.32 -12.09
CA SER A 224 6.88 -13.09 -11.97
C SER A 224 7.66 -13.06 -13.28
N VAL A 225 8.96 -12.77 -13.21
CA VAL A 225 9.91 -13.03 -14.30
C VAL A 225 10.87 -14.10 -13.81
N THR A 226 11.15 -15.11 -14.64
CA THR A 226 12.12 -16.15 -14.26
C THR A 226 13.53 -15.62 -14.49
N THR A 227 14.17 -15.11 -13.44
CA THR A 227 15.59 -14.74 -13.47
C THR A 227 16.44 -15.89 -12.92
N GLU A 228 17.66 -16.07 -13.45
CA GLU A 228 18.63 -17.05 -12.93
C GLU A 228 19.13 -16.63 -11.53
N LEU A 229 18.90 -17.49 -10.52
CA LEU A 229 19.00 -17.21 -9.08
C LEU A 229 20.35 -17.53 -8.41
N ASP A 230 21.47 -17.44 -9.13
CA ASP A 230 22.77 -17.95 -8.65
C ASP A 230 23.48 -17.05 -7.60
N PRO A 231 23.53 -15.70 -7.74
CA PRO A 231 24.33 -14.84 -6.83
C PRO A 231 23.78 -14.73 -5.41
N LEU A 232 22.45 -14.73 -5.24
CA LEU A 232 21.81 -14.47 -3.94
C LEU A 232 21.99 -15.64 -2.96
N HIS A 233 21.87 -16.88 -3.43
CA HIS A 233 22.11 -18.06 -2.60
C HIS A 233 23.53 -18.10 -2.04
N ALA A 234 24.52 -17.78 -2.87
CA ALA A 234 25.91 -17.69 -2.44
C ALA A 234 26.12 -16.57 -1.40
N ALA A 235 25.49 -15.41 -1.60
CA ALA A 235 25.54 -14.30 -0.65
C ALA A 235 24.89 -14.65 0.70
N THR A 236 23.71 -15.28 0.71
CA THR A 236 23.03 -15.69 1.96
C THR A 236 23.82 -16.73 2.74
N ALA A 237 24.47 -17.69 2.06
CA ALA A 237 25.34 -18.65 2.72
C ALA A 237 26.54 -17.97 3.41
N LEU A 238 27.13 -16.98 2.74
CA LEU A 238 28.27 -16.21 3.24
C LEU A 238 27.88 -15.32 4.44
N VAL A 239 26.75 -14.62 4.34
CA VAL A 239 26.28 -13.71 5.40
C VAL A 239 25.99 -14.45 6.71
N ARG A 240 25.52 -15.71 6.66
CA ARG A 240 25.28 -16.54 7.86
C ARG A 240 26.54 -16.76 8.71
N GLU A 241 27.73 -16.62 8.13
CA GLU A 241 29.00 -16.79 8.85
C GLU A 241 29.52 -15.47 9.47
N LEU A 242 28.94 -14.32 9.10
CA LEU A 242 29.34 -13.02 9.61
C LEU A 242 28.86 -12.83 11.06
N ARG A 243 29.66 -12.13 11.86
CA ARG A 243 29.33 -11.88 13.28
C ARG A 243 28.85 -10.45 13.49
N PRO A 244 27.76 -10.25 14.25
CA PRO A 244 27.33 -8.92 14.66
C PRO A 244 28.41 -8.21 15.50
N ASP A 245 28.47 -6.89 15.39
CA ASP A 245 29.43 -5.98 16.02
C ASP A 245 30.91 -6.21 15.68
N VAL A 246 31.18 -7.11 14.73
CA VAL A 246 32.53 -7.43 14.27
C VAL A 246 32.62 -7.32 12.76
N ASP A 247 31.77 -8.07 12.06
CA ASP A 247 31.75 -8.13 10.60
C ASP A 247 30.63 -7.25 10.03
N TYR A 248 29.55 -6.99 10.79
CA TYR A 248 28.54 -5.99 10.44
C TYR A 248 28.01 -5.28 11.69
N GLU A 249 27.45 -4.08 11.49
CA GLU A 249 26.79 -3.29 12.53
C GLU A 249 25.37 -2.92 12.09
N VAL A 250 24.41 -3.01 13.01
CA VAL A 250 23.05 -2.48 12.85
C VAL A 250 23.03 -1.05 13.39
N ALA A 251 22.38 -0.14 12.67
CA ALA A 251 22.27 1.25 13.09
C ALA A 251 21.40 1.41 14.35
N ASP A 252 21.61 2.51 15.08
CA ASP A 252 20.94 2.77 16.37
C ASP A 252 19.40 2.88 16.24
N ASP A 253 18.89 3.14 15.04
CA ASP A 253 17.45 3.17 14.72
C ASP A 253 16.85 1.78 14.42
N GLY A 254 17.68 0.75 14.33
CA GLY A 254 17.29 -0.61 14.01
C GLY A 254 16.83 -0.82 12.56
N ARG A 255 16.98 0.18 11.67
CA ARG A 255 16.42 0.15 10.31
C ARG A 255 17.43 -0.13 9.22
N SER A 256 18.73 -0.10 9.54
CA SER A 256 19.77 -0.32 8.54
C SER A 256 20.90 -1.17 9.10
N VAL A 257 21.53 -1.93 8.21
CA VAL A 257 22.69 -2.75 8.51
C VAL A 257 23.79 -2.46 7.50
N ALA A 258 25.03 -2.42 7.96
CA ALA A 258 26.18 -2.20 7.10
C ALA A 258 27.34 -3.12 7.49
N LEU A 259 28.12 -3.53 6.49
CA LEU A 259 29.38 -4.22 6.74
C LEU A 259 30.36 -3.27 7.45
N THR A 260 31.09 -3.81 8.42
CA THR A 260 32.26 -3.12 8.96
C THR A 260 33.42 -3.22 7.95
N PRO A 261 34.47 -2.38 8.05
CA PRO A 261 35.67 -2.56 7.23
C PRO A 261 36.27 -3.96 7.33
N GLN A 262 36.09 -4.64 8.47
CA GLN A 262 36.53 -6.03 8.63
C GLN A 262 35.60 -7.00 7.91
N GLY A 263 34.28 -6.80 7.98
CA GLY A 263 33.30 -7.59 7.25
C GLY A 263 33.47 -7.52 5.76
N THR A 264 33.72 -6.32 5.20
CA THR A 264 34.05 -6.14 3.79
C THR A 264 35.21 -7.04 3.37
N VAL A 265 36.32 -7.00 4.11
CA VAL A 265 37.50 -7.85 3.82
C VAL A 265 37.17 -9.35 3.95
N THR A 266 36.31 -9.73 4.90
CA THR A 266 35.87 -11.13 5.06
C THR A 266 35.05 -11.59 3.85
N VAL A 267 34.12 -10.76 3.37
CA VAL A 267 33.28 -11.03 2.19
C VAL A 267 34.14 -11.10 0.92
N GLU A 268 35.00 -10.11 0.70
CA GLU A 268 35.92 -10.04 -0.46
C GLU A 268 36.80 -11.28 -0.56
N LYS A 269 37.39 -11.72 0.56
CA LYS A 269 38.21 -12.94 0.62
C LYS A 269 37.43 -14.19 0.30
N ALA A 270 36.23 -14.32 0.84
CA ALA A 270 35.39 -15.49 0.63
C ALA A 270 34.91 -15.60 -0.84
N GLN A 271 34.90 -14.50 -1.58
CA GLN A 271 34.56 -14.45 -3.00
C GLN A 271 35.79 -14.39 -3.93
N GLY A 272 37.00 -14.62 -3.42
CA GLY A 272 38.22 -14.73 -4.23
C GLY A 272 39.09 -13.46 -4.29
N ASP A 273 39.10 -12.67 -3.21
CA ASP A 273 39.85 -11.41 -3.11
C ASP A 273 39.42 -10.37 -4.16
N ILE A 274 38.11 -10.24 -4.37
CA ILE A 274 37.51 -9.19 -5.21
C ILE A 274 37.52 -7.84 -4.50
N ASP A 275 37.33 -6.75 -5.24
CA ASP A 275 36.94 -5.45 -4.68
C ASP A 275 35.42 -5.34 -4.77
N LEU A 276 34.73 -5.49 -3.64
CA LEU A 276 33.27 -5.54 -3.61
C LEU A 276 32.62 -4.25 -4.14
N TYR A 277 33.36 -3.12 -4.13
CA TYR A 277 32.87 -1.81 -4.55
C TYR A 277 33.21 -1.46 -6.01
N ALA A 278 33.87 -2.36 -6.75
CA ALA A 278 34.11 -2.14 -8.17
C ALA A 278 32.81 -2.31 -9.00
N ASP A 279 32.64 -1.51 -10.05
CA ASP A 279 31.44 -1.51 -10.90
C ASP A 279 31.12 -2.90 -11.48
N GLU A 280 32.14 -3.72 -11.74
CA GLU A 280 31.99 -5.10 -12.23
C GLU A 280 31.36 -6.07 -11.22
N TYR A 281 31.36 -5.74 -9.92
CA TYR A 281 30.76 -6.54 -8.84
C TYR A 281 29.52 -5.90 -8.20
N ALA A 282 28.90 -4.92 -8.88
CA ALA A 282 27.71 -4.23 -8.37
C ALA A 282 26.57 -5.20 -8.00
N THR A 283 26.35 -6.25 -8.81
CA THR A 283 25.33 -7.28 -8.57
C THR A 283 25.64 -8.11 -7.31
N GLN A 284 26.90 -8.42 -7.05
CA GLN A 284 27.35 -9.17 -5.88
C GLN A 284 27.24 -8.32 -4.60
N LEU A 285 27.65 -7.04 -4.67
CA LEU A 285 27.49 -6.09 -3.58
C LEU A 285 26.01 -5.94 -3.20
N PHE A 286 25.14 -5.79 -4.20
CA PHE A 286 23.69 -5.76 -4.00
C PHE A 286 23.20 -7.03 -3.31
N ALA A 287 23.52 -8.22 -3.83
CA ALA A 287 23.11 -9.50 -3.25
C ALA A 287 23.61 -9.69 -1.80
N VAL A 288 24.83 -9.26 -1.48
CA VAL A 288 25.39 -9.30 -0.11
C VAL A 288 24.63 -8.36 0.82
N ASN A 289 24.33 -7.13 0.38
CA ASN A 289 23.58 -6.17 1.21
C ASN A 289 22.15 -6.64 1.48
N VAL A 290 21.46 -7.19 0.48
CA VAL A 290 20.10 -7.75 0.63
C VAL A 290 20.13 -8.97 1.56
N ALA A 291 21.10 -9.88 1.39
CA ALA A 291 21.28 -11.02 2.28
C ALA A 291 21.60 -10.58 3.72
N LEU A 292 22.41 -9.54 3.91
CA LEU A 292 22.75 -8.98 5.21
C LEU A 292 21.53 -8.34 5.88
N HIS A 293 20.73 -7.60 5.12
CA HIS A 293 19.45 -7.07 5.57
C HIS A 293 18.53 -8.20 6.04
N ALA A 294 18.31 -9.23 5.20
CA ALA A 294 17.50 -10.39 5.54
C ALA A 294 17.99 -11.10 6.81
N HIS A 295 19.32 -11.21 6.98
CA HIS A 295 19.91 -11.90 8.12
C HIS A 295 19.78 -11.10 9.43
N ALA A 296 20.14 -9.83 9.40
CA ALA A 296 20.32 -9.00 10.59
C ALA A 296 19.05 -8.26 11.05
N LEU A 297 18.18 -7.87 10.10
CA LEU A 297 17.03 -7.00 10.39
C LEU A 297 15.71 -7.78 10.38
N VAL A 298 15.55 -8.74 9.47
CA VAL A 298 14.28 -9.47 9.31
C VAL A 298 14.24 -10.69 10.23
N GLN A 299 13.30 -10.72 11.17
CA GLN A 299 13.18 -11.72 12.21
C GLN A 299 12.01 -12.69 11.99
N ARG A 300 12.30 -13.97 12.16
CA ARG A 300 11.28 -15.03 12.15
C ARG A 300 10.38 -14.91 13.37
N ASP A 301 9.09 -15.16 13.16
CA ASP A 301 7.99 -15.06 14.13
C ASP A 301 7.73 -13.62 14.64
N VAL A 302 8.31 -12.62 13.96
CA VAL A 302 8.04 -11.18 14.14
C VAL A 302 7.63 -10.59 12.79
N ASP A 303 8.51 -10.66 11.79
CA ASP A 303 8.28 -10.07 10.46
C ASP A 303 7.74 -11.09 9.44
N TYR A 304 7.99 -12.40 9.68
CA TYR A 304 7.46 -13.50 8.86
C TYR A 304 7.35 -14.80 9.63
N ILE A 305 6.59 -15.73 9.06
CA ILE A 305 6.55 -17.13 9.48
C ILE A 305 6.92 -18.06 8.31
N VAL A 306 7.35 -19.29 8.64
CA VAL A 306 7.60 -20.34 7.64
C VAL A 306 6.53 -21.41 7.75
N ARG A 307 5.78 -21.64 6.66
CA ARG A 307 4.68 -22.60 6.63
C ARG A 307 4.60 -23.31 5.28
N ASN A 308 4.33 -24.62 5.30
CA ASN A 308 4.17 -25.44 4.08
C ASN A 308 5.35 -25.32 3.08
N GLY A 309 6.56 -25.02 3.57
CA GLY A 309 7.73 -24.80 2.72
C GLY A 309 7.79 -23.43 2.04
N ALA A 310 7.02 -22.44 2.50
CA ALA A 310 7.03 -21.07 2.01
C ALA A 310 7.20 -20.06 3.15
N VAL A 311 7.77 -18.88 2.84
CA VAL A 311 7.81 -17.72 3.72
C VAL A 311 6.52 -16.93 3.54
N GLU A 312 5.79 -16.68 4.62
CA GLU A 312 4.59 -15.85 4.66
C GLU A 312 4.87 -14.63 5.57
N LEU A 313 4.72 -13.41 5.04
CA LEU A 313 4.99 -12.17 5.78
C LEU A 313 3.98 -11.97 6.91
N VAL A 314 4.39 -11.33 8.00
CA VAL A 314 3.51 -10.84 9.06
C VAL A 314 3.40 -9.32 8.93
N ASP A 315 2.17 -8.82 8.79
CA ASP A 315 1.87 -7.39 8.75
C ASP A 315 2.10 -6.78 10.13
N GLU A 316 3.11 -5.89 10.23
CA GLU A 316 3.53 -5.23 11.49
C GLU A 316 2.41 -4.48 12.21
N PHE A 317 1.38 -4.01 11.50
CA PHE A 317 0.29 -3.21 12.08
C PHE A 317 -0.91 -4.04 12.50
N ARG A 318 -1.01 -5.27 11.99
CA ARG A 318 -2.12 -6.18 12.25
C ARG A 318 -1.70 -7.39 13.07
N GLY A 319 -0.41 -7.71 13.13
CA GLY A 319 0.14 -8.97 13.63
C GLY A 319 -0.27 -10.18 12.79
N ARG A 320 -0.70 -9.97 11.54
CA ARG A 320 -1.39 -10.95 10.68
C ARG A 320 -0.54 -11.48 9.55
N VAL A 321 -0.74 -12.74 9.19
CA VAL A 321 -0.11 -13.30 7.99
C VAL A 321 -0.68 -12.63 6.75
N ALA A 322 0.17 -11.94 6.01
CA ALA A 322 -0.16 -11.30 4.75
C ALA A 322 -0.03 -12.31 3.61
N GLN A 323 -1.16 -12.85 3.17
CA GLN A 323 -1.21 -13.80 2.06
C GLN A 323 -0.86 -13.10 0.74
N ARG A 324 -0.10 -13.81 -0.11
CA ARG A 324 0.40 -13.34 -1.43
C ARG A 324 1.18 -12.01 -1.41
N ARG A 325 1.64 -11.56 -0.24
CA ARG A 325 2.59 -10.45 -0.13
C ARG A 325 4.03 -10.96 -0.17
N ARG A 326 4.93 -10.14 -0.72
CA ARG A 326 6.37 -10.38 -0.76
C ARG A 326 7.13 -9.12 -0.38
N TRP A 327 8.35 -9.27 0.12
CA TRP A 327 9.28 -8.15 0.14
C TRP A 327 9.89 -7.90 -1.26
N PRO A 328 10.09 -6.62 -1.64
CA PRO A 328 10.67 -6.26 -2.92
C PRO A 328 12.19 -6.53 -2.96
N ASP A 329 12.82 -6.21 -4.09
CA ASP A 329 14.27 -6.06 -4.24
C ASP A 329 15.10 -7.27 -3.79
N GLY A 330 14.57 -8.48 -4.06
CA GLY A 330 15.23 -9.74 -3.73
C GLY A 330 15.21 -10.11 -2.24
N LEU A 331 14.63 -9.27 -1.36
CA LEU A 331 14.61 -9.53 0.08
C LEU A 331 13.80 -10.78 0.42
N GLN A 332 12.67 -11.02 -0.26
CA GLN A 332 11.90 -12.27 -0.12
C GLN A 332 12.77 -13.49 -0.42
N ALA A 333 13.45 -13.47 -1.56
CA ALA A 333 14.33 -14.54 -2.01
C ALA A 333 15.49 -14.75 -1.03
N ALA A 334 16.02 -13.67 -0.44
CA ALA A 334 17.05 -13.74 0.59
C ALA A 334 16.56 -14.34 1.90
N VAL A 335 15.31 -14.05 2.32
CA VAL A 335 14.68 -14.66 3.50
C VAL A 335 14.35 -16.13 3.25
N GLU A 336 13.86 -16.49 2.07
CA GLU A 336 13.64 -17.89 1.65
C GLU A 336 14.97 -18.67 1.71
N ALA A 337 16.05 -18.11 1.15
CA ALA A 337 17.38 -18.70 1.24
C ALA A 337 17.90 -18.75 2.71
N LYS A 338 17.60 -17.73 3.53
CA LYS A 338 17.94 -17.68 4.97
C LYS A 338 17.24 -18.78 5.76
N GLU A 339 16.05 -19.22 5.35
CA GLU A 339 15.33 -20.34 5.96
C GLU A 339 15.66 -21.69 5.30
N GLY A 340 16.49 -21.70 4.25
CA GLY A 340 16.89 -22.91 3.52
C GLY A 340 15.81 -23.44 2.57
N LEU A 341 14.93 -22.56 2.10
CA LEU A 341 13.94 -22.83 1.06
C LEU A 341 14.51 -22.46 -0.32
N ASP A 342 13.91 -23.02 -1.37
CA ASP A 342 14.27 -22.64 -2.75
C ASP A 342 13.87 -21.17 -2.97
N ALA A 343 14.86 -20.31 -3.22
CA ALA A 343 14.57 -18.91 -3.48
C ALA A 343 13.71 -18.79 -4.75
N THR A 344 12.67 -17.99 -4.66
CA THR A 344 11.79 -17.72 -5.78
C THR A 344 12.26 -16.49 -6.56
N ALA A 345 12.01 -16.46 -7.87
CA ALA A 345 12.47 -15.38 -8.73
C ALA A 345 11.83 -14.03 -8.35
N GLU A 346 12.59 -12.95 -8.56
CA GLU A 346 12.12 -11.59 -8.39
C GLU A 346 10.96 -11.30 -9.36
N GLY A 347 9.91 -10.68 -8.82
CA GLY A 347 8.79 -10.20 -9.62
C GLY A 347 8.94 -8.73 -10.01
N GLU A 348 8.56 -8.40 -11.23
CA GLU A 348 8.51 -7.05 -11.78
C GLU A 348 7.24 -6.32 -11.29
N VAL A 349 7.38 -5.06 -10.87
CA VAL A 349 6.24 -4.22 -10.49
C VAL A 349 5.47 -3.78 -11.74
N LEU A 350 4.25 -4.27 -11.89
CA LEU A 350 3.36 -3.97 -13.02
C LEU A 350 2.49 -2.74 -12.77
N GLY A 351 2.19 -2.44 -11.51
CA GLY A 351 1.38 -1.29 -11.13
C GLY A 351 1.45 -1.01 -9.65
N THR A 352 1.25 0.26 -9.29
CA THR A 352 1.22 0.70 -7.89
C THR A 352 0.18 1.78 -7.71
N ILE A 353 -0.53 1.78 -6.58
CA ILE A 353 -1.41 2.86 -6.16
C ILE A 353 -1.45 2.97 -4.64
N THR A 354 -1.45 4.18 -4.10
CA THR A 354 -1.66 4.39 -2.66
C THR A 354 -3.16 4.36 -2.33
N ILE A 355 -3.53 3.99 -1.11
CA ILE A 355 -4.94 4.02 -0.67
C ILE A 355 -5.53 5.43 -0.81
N GLN A 356 -4.72 6.45 -0.57
CA GLN A 356 -5.03 7.86 -0.77
C GLN A 356 -5.43 8.15 -2.21
N SER A 357 -4.57 7.79 -3.16
CA SER A 357 -4.83 8.01 -4.59
C SER A 357 -6.04 7.21 -5.06
N TYR A 358 -6.19 5.97 -4.60
CA TYR A 358 -7.34 5.13 -4.92
C TYR A 358 -8.66 5.74 -4.43
N LEU A 359 -8.71 6.23 -3.18
CA LEU A 359 -9.92 6.84 -2.63
C LEU A 359 -10.27 8.17 -3.29
N LYS A 360 -9.29 8.93 -3.78
CA LYS A 360 -9.53 10.16 -4.55
C LYS A 360 -10.24 9.91 -5.88
N LEU A 361 -10.30 8.67 -6.36
CA LEU A 361 -11.10 8.29 -7.53
C LEU A 361 -12.61 8.33 -7.23
N TYR A 362 -13.02 8.28 -5.95
CA TYR A 362 -14.42 8.35 -5.55
C TYR A 362 -14.87 9.80 -5.38
N PRO A 363 -15.95 10.23 -6.06
CA PRO A 363 -16.57 11.53 -5.83
C PRO A 363 -17.05 11.77 -4.39
N HIS A 364 -17.44 10.69 -3.69
CA HIS A 364 -17.93 10.75 -2.32
C HIS A 364 -17.18 9.76 -1.44
N VAL A 365 -16.55 10.27 -0.38
CA VAL A 365 -15.88 9.46 0.64
C VAL A 365 -16.38 9.88 2.01
N CYS A 366 -16.75 8.90 2.84
CA CYS A 366 -17.01 9.09 4.26
C CYS A 366 -16.52 7.86 5.02
N GLY A 367 -16.56 7.88 6.35
CA GLY A 367 -16.10 6.73 7.10
C GLY A 367 -16.47 6.74 8.56
N MET A 368 -16.13 5.69 9.28
CA MET A 368 -16.38 5.56 10.71
C MET A 368 -15.24 4.86 11.41
N THR A 369 -15.02 5.19 12.68
CA THR A 369 -13.99 4.55 13.52
C THR A 369 -14.27 4.85 14.99
N ALA A 370 -13.64 4.12 15.91
CA ALA A 370 -13.66 4.44 17.34
C ALA A 370 -12.79 5.65 17.73
N THR A 371 -11.82 6.05 16.90
CA THR A 371 -10.69 6.88 17.34
C THR A 371 -10.22 7.89 16.29
N ALA A 372 -11.14 8.61 15.65
CA ALA A 372 -10.84 9.54 14.55
C ALA A 372 -10.18 10.85 15.01
N VAL A 373 -10.51 11.37 16.20
CA VAL A 373 -10.07 12.70 16.68
C VAL A 373 -8.55 12.79 16.76
N LEU A 374 -7.88 11.71 17.18
CA LEU A 374 -6.41 11.64 17.29
C LEU A 374 -5.72 11.78 15.92
N VAL A 375 -6.40 11.39 14.84
CA VAL A 375 -5.87 11.42 13.46
C VAL A 375 -6.58 12.46 12.60
N GLY A 376 -7.40 13.34 13.19
CA GLY A 376 -8.25 14.29 12.46
C GLY A 376 -7.48 15.29 11.59
N ASP A 377 -6.25 15.63 11.95
CA ASP A 377 -5.39 16.49 11.12
C ASP A 377 -4.86 15.73 9.89
N GLN A 378 -4.52 14.45 10.03
CA GLN A 378 -4.08 13.60 8.92
C GLN A 378 -5.23 13.33 7.94
N LEU A 379 -6.43 13.04 8.46
CA LEU A 379 -7.63 12.85 7.65
C LEU A 379 -7.95 14.09 6.80
N ARG A 380 -7.76 15.28 7.37
CA ARG A 380 -7.94 16.55 6.66
C ARG A 380 -6.84 16.81 5.65
N GLU A 381 -5.58 16.58 6.01
CA GLU A 381 -4.42 16.83 5.14
C GLU A 381 -4.42 15.91 3.91
N PHE A 382 -4.69 14.61 4.10
CA PHE A 382 -4.54 13.62 3.03
C PHE A 382 -5.82 13.36 2.23
N PHE A 383 -7.00 13.50 2.85
CA PHE A 383 -8.28 13.08 2.29
C PHE A 383 -9.36 14.17 2.28
N ASP A 384 -9.08 15.37 2.79
CA ASP A 384 -10.07 16.45 2.95
C ASP A 384 -11.29 16.04 3.82
N LEU A 385 -11.09 15.09 4.73
CA LEU A 385 -12.16 14.55 5.58
C LEU A 385 -12.24 15.25 6.94
N GLU A 386 -13.46 15.60 7.34
CA GLU A 386 -13.78 16.20 8.64
C GLU A 386 -14.30 15.16 9.64
N VAL A 387 -14.00 15.34 10.94
CA VAL A 387 -14.37 14.38 12.00
C VAL A 387 -15.57 14.90 12.81
N ALA A 388 -16.59 14.05 12.91
CA ALA A 388 -17.78 14.24 13.73
C ALA A 388 -17.79 13.25 14.91
N VAL A 389 -17.78 13.77 16.15
CA VAL A 389 -17.75 12.92 17.36
C VAL A 389 -19.17 12.64 17.84
N ILE A 390 -19.63 11.42 17.58
CA ILE A 390 -20.96 10.97 17.97
C ILE A 390 -20.95 10.62 19.47
N PRO A 391 -21.91 11.11 20.27
CA PRO A 391 -22.04 10.72 21.67
C PRO A 391 -22.27 9.21 21.80
N ARG A 392 -21.86 8.63 22.93
CA ARG A 392 -22.21 7.24 23.26
C ARG A 392 -23.67 7.15 23.70
N HIS A 393 -24.32 6.03 23.39
CA HIS A 393 -25.69 5.79 23.85
C HIS A 393 -25.77 5.68 25.38
N LYS A 394 -24.78 4.99 25.99
CA LYS A 394 -24.63 4.86 27.43
C LYS A 394 -23.28 5.39 27.91
N PRO A 395 -23.20 5.98 29.12
CA PRO A 395 -21.94 6.47 29.67
C PRO A 395 -20.97 5.32 29.97
N VAL A 396 -19.68 5.60 29.85
CA VAL A 396 -18.62 4.65 30.22
C VAL A 396 -18.48 4.62 31.74
N ILE A 397 -18.52 3.41 32.31
CA ILE A 397 -18.25 3.18 33.74
C ILE A 397 -17.01 2.30 33.97
N ARG A 398 -16.29 1.93 32.90
CA ARG A 398 -15.02 1.22 32.95
C ARG A 398 -13.99 2.00 33.78
N THR A 399 -13.20 1.29 34.56
CA THR A 399 -12.07 1.85 35.30
C THR A 399 -10.78 1.66 34.50
N ASP A 400 -10.13 2.75 34.11
CA ASP A 400 -8.80 2.72 33.49
C ASP A 400 -7.75 3.00 34.57
N GLU A 401 -6.97 1.99 34.93
CA GLU A 401 -5.86 2.10 35.86
C GLU A 401 -4.68 2.83 35.21
N PRO A 402 -3.86 3.56 35.99
CA PRO A 402 -2.58 4.06 35.49
C PRO A 402 -1.67 2.90 35.11
N ASP A 403 -0.73 3.16 34.20
CA ASP A 403 0.25 2.17 33.78
C ASP A 403 1.09 1.67 34.96
N ARG A 404 1.42 0.39 34.93
CA ARG A 404 2.34 -0.26 35.87
C ARG A 404 3.69 -0.38 35.16
N LEU A 405 4.65 0.44 35.59
CA LEU A 405 5.96 0.57 34.96
C LEU A 405 6.98 -0.35 35.64
N TYR A 406 7.82 -1.03 34.88
CA TYR A 406 8.82 -1.98 35.38
C TYR A 406 10.21 -1.70 34.82
N ALA A 407 11.25 -2.01 35.60
CA ALA A 407 12.62 -1.76 35.19
C ALA A 407 13.11 -2.71 34.08
N SER A 408 12.69 -3.98 34.11
CA SER A 408 13.04 -5.00 33.13
C SER A 408 11.81 -5.70 32.54
N ARG A 409 11.96 -6.36 31.38
CA ARG A 409 10.88 -7.19 30.79
C ARG A 409 10.57 -8.40 31.66
N GLU A 410 11.57 -8.99 32.31
CA GLU A 410 11.40 -10.15 33.18
C GLU A 410 10.49 -9.83 34.38
N GLU A 411 10.74 -8.73 35.09
CA GLU A 411 9.90 -8.29 36.22
C GLU A 411 8.48 -7.94 35.78
N ARG A 412 8.33 -7.29 34.62
CA ARG A 412 7.02 -7.00 34.00
C ARG A 412 6.25 -8.28 33.73
N ASP A 413 6.87 -9.27 33.11
CA ASP A 413 6.23 -10.52 32.70
C ASP A 413 5.84 -11.37 33.91
N GLU A 414 6.67 -11.41 34.95
CA GLU A 414 6.33 -12.06 36.22
C GLU A 414 5.09 -11.42 36.86
N ALA A 415 5.03 -10.07 36.89
CA ALA A 415 3.90 -9.34 37.45
C ALA A 415 2.63 -9.51 36.60
N LEU A 416 2.76 -9.52 35.27
CA LEU A 416 1.67 -9.76 34.33
C LEU A 416 1.03 -11.14 34.55
N VAL A 417 1.85 -12.19 34.65
CA VAL A 417 1.38 -13.56 34.92
C VAL A 417 0.69 -13.64 36.29
N ALA A 418 1.22 -12.97 37.31
CA ALA A 418 0.63 -12.94 38.64
C ALA A 418 -0.76 -12.27 38.64
N GLU A 419 -0.91 -11.14 37.93
CA GLU A 419 -2.19 -10.42 37.80
C GLU A 419 -3.24 -11.28 37.09
N ILE A 420 -2.88 -11.86 35.93
CA ILE A 420 -3.79 -12.73 35.16
C ILE A 420 -4.23 -13.92 36.02
N SER A 421 -3.30 -14.52 36.76
CA SER A 421 -3.61 -15.67 37.63
C SER A 421 -4.57 -15.29 38.76
N ALA A 422 -4.43 -14.09 39.34
CA ALA A 422 -5.33 -13.60 40.37
C ALA A 422 -6.74 -13.37 39.82
N CYS A 423 -6.87 -12.68 38.68
CA CYS A 423 -8.16 -12.46 38.03
C CYS A 423 -8.84 -13.78 37.60
N HIS A 424 -8.07 -14.70 37.03
CA HIS A 424 -8.58 -16.01 36.62
C HIS A 424 -9.07 -16.84 37.81
N ALA A 425 -8.37 -16.80 38.95
CA ALA A 425 -8.79 -17.49 40.17
C ALA A 425 -10.11 -16.95 40.75
N GLU A 426 -10.42 -15.67 40.51
CA GLU A 426 -11.71 -15.05 40.85
C GLU A 426 -12.80 -15.31 39.79
N GLY A 427 -12.42 -15.82 38.62
CA GLY A 427 -13.29 -16.15 37.49
C GLY A 427 -13.56 -14.98 36.54
N ARG A 428 -12.85 -13.86 36.70
CA ARG A 428 -13.00 -12.68 35.84
C ARG A 428 -12.39 -12.95 34.46
N PRO A 429 -13.10 -12.66 33.35
CA PRO A 429 -12.52 -12.77 32.01
C PRO A 429 -11.40 -11.75 31.80
N VAL A 430 -10.32 -12.20 31.17
CA VAL A 430 -9.13 -11.39 30.88
C VAL A 430 -8.81 -11.43 29.39
N LEU A 431 -8.62 -10.26 28.79
CA LEU A 431 -8.05 -10.09 27.45
C LEU A 431 -6.68 -9.42 27.58
N VAL A 432 -5.63 -10.08 27.11
CA VAL A 432 -4.27 -9.55 27.08
C VAL A 432 -3.88 -9.18 25.66
N GLY A 433 -3.50 -7.92 25.42
CA GLY A 433 -2.92 -7.48 24.15
C GLY A 433 -1.38 -7.50 24.23
N THR A 434 -0.72 -8.25 23.36
CA THR A 434 0.75 -8.27 23.22
C THR A 434 1.21 -7.57 21.96
N GLN A 435 2.50 -7.26 21.82
CA GLN A 435 3.02 -6.53 20.66
C GLN A 435 3.25 -7.43 19.44
N ASP A 436 3.67 -8.67 19.66
CA ASP A 436 3.99 -9.63 18.60
C ASP A 436 3.59 -11.08 18.98
N VAL A 437 3.73 -11.98 18.00
CA VAL A 437 3.37 -13.41 18.13
C VAL A 437 4.28 -14.11 19.13
N LYS A 438 5.56 -13.76 19.15
CA LYS A 438 6.56 -14.36 20.05
C LYS A 438 6.25 -14.07 21.51
N GLU A 439 5.86 -12.84 21.85
CA GLU A 439 5.42 -12.44 23.18
C GLU A 439 4.12 -13.15 23.58
N SER A 440 3.16 -13.23 22.65
CA SER A 440 1.91 -14.00 22.82
C SER A 440 2.18 -15.47 23.18
N GLU A 441 3.09 -16.14 22.46
CA GLU A 441 3.44 -17.54 22.71
C GLU A 441 4.21 -17.72 24.02
N ALA A 442 5.16 -16.83 24.33
CA ALA A 442 5.91 -16.84 25.58
C ALA A 442 4.99 -16.70 26.80
N LEU A 443 4.06 -15.73 26.76
CA LEU A 443 3.06 -15.54 27.81
C LEU A 443 2.17 -16.77 27.98
N ALA A 444 1.72 -17.37 26.88
CA ALA A 444 0.91 -18.59 26.93
C ALA A 444 1.64 -19.79 27.52
N VAL A 445 2.97 -19.87 27.36
CA VAL A 445 3.79 -20.89 28.03
C VAL A 445 3.90 -20.61 29.53
N ALA A 446 4.11 -19.34 29.91
CA ALA A 446 4.19 -18.94 31.31
C ALA A 446 2.87 -19.18 32.06
N LEU A 447 1.73 -18.83 31.46
CA LEU A 447 0.40 -19.09 32.03
C LEU A 447 0.12 -20.60 32.21
N ARG A 448 0.50 -21.42 31.23
CA ARG A 448 0.39 -22.88 31.35
C ARG A 448 1.25 -23.45 32.47
N ALA A 449 2.40 -22.85 32.77
CA ALA A 449 3.25 -23.29 33.88
C ALA A 449 2.63 -23.05 35.26
N VAL A 450 1.66 -22.13 35.37
CA VAL A 450 0.88 -21.83 36.59
C VAL A 450 -0.57 -22.36 36.53
N ASP A 451 -0.85 -23.31 35.64
CA ASP A 451 -2.15 -23.98 35.46
C ASP A 451 -3.31 -23.06 35.04
N VAL A 452 -2.98 -21.94 34.34
CA VAL A 452 -3.98 -21.07 33.70
C VAL A 452 -4.04 -21.40 32.21
N SER A 453 -5.20 -21.89 31.77
CA SER A 453 -5.44 -22.13 30.34
C SER A 453 -5.80 -20.83 29.63
N CYS A 454 -5.10 -20.51 28.55
CA CYS A 454 -5.43 -19.38 27.70
C CYS A 454 -5.60 -19.79 26.24
N VAL A 455 -6.35 -18.99 25.48
CA VAL A 455 -6.42 -19.10 24.02
C VAL A 455 -5.58 -17.98 23.41
N VAL A 456 -4.72 -18.33 22.46
CA VAL A 456 -3.85 -17.37 21.76
C VAL A 456 -4.38 -17.09 20.37
N LEU A 457 -4.51 -15.82 20.03
CA LEU A 457 -4.91 -15.32 18.72
C LEU A 457 -3.66 -14.75 18.05
N ASN A 458 -3.13 -15.52 17.11
CA ASN A 458 -1.92 -15.18 16.36
C ASN A 458 -2.23 -14.60 14.98
N ALA A 459 -3.45 -14.11 14.78
CA ALA A 459 -3.85 -13.35 13.60
C ALA A 459 -3.60 -14.12 12.27
N LYS A 460 -3.90 -15.43 12.29
CA LYS A 460 -3.77 -16.37 11.16
C LYS A 460 -5.10 -16.69 10.46
N ASN A 461 -6.22 -16.72 11.18
CA ASN A 461 -7.51 -17.11 10.61
C ASN A 461 -8.64 -16.28 11.22
N ASP A 462 -9.11 -15.31 10.45
CA ASP A 462 -10.10 -14.33 10.88
C ASP A 462 -11.41 -14.94 11.38
N ALA A 463 -11.89 -16.00 10.74
CA ALA A 463 -13.16 -16.61 11.10
C ALA A 463 -13.06 -17.40 12.42
N GLU A 464 -11.97 -18.14 12.61
CA GLU A 464 -11.71 -18.88 13.85
C GLU A 464 -11.42 -17.92 15.01
N GLU A 465 -10.64 -16.87 14.77
CA GLU A 465 -10.36 -15.83 15.76
C GLU A 465 -11.61 -15.07 16.17
N ALA A 466 -12.48 -14.74 15.21
CA ALA A 466 -13.73 -14.06 15.52
C ALA A 466 -14.62 -14.92 16.43
N ALA A 467 -14.67 -16.23 16.19
CA ALA A 467 -15.41 -17.16 17.05
C ALA A 467 -14.82 -17.22 18.47
N ILE A 468 -13.48 -17.24 18.60
CA ILE A 468 -12.82 -17.23 19.91
C ILE A 468 -13.05 -15.90 20.64
N ILE A 469 -12.88 -14.77 19.95
CA ILE A 469 -13.03 -13.43 20.52
C ILE A 469 -14.46 -13.17 20.99
N ALA A 470 -15.47 -13.65 20.25
CA ALA A 470 -16.87 -13.55 20.66
C ALA A 470 -17.11 -14.21 22.03
N GLU A 471 -16.32 -15.22 22.40
CA GLU A 471 -16.40 -15.94 23.67
C GLU A 471 -15.42 -15.42 24.74
N ALA A 472 -14.57 -14.43 24.42
CA ALA A 472 -13.56 -13.93 25.35
C ALA A 472 -14.15 -13.25 26.60
N GLY A 473 -15.45 -12.91 26.59
CA GLY A 473 -16.16 -12.34 27.73
C GLY A 473 -16.83 -13.37 28.64
N THR A 474 -16.63 -14.67 28.41
CA THR A 474 -17.19 -15.75 29.24
C THR A 474 -16.45 -15.89 30.57
N HIS A 475 -17.12 -16.44 31.58
CA HIS A 475 -16.51 -16.67 32.90
C HIS A 475 -15.22 -17.49 32.81
N GLU A 476 -14.18 -17.14 33.58
CA GLU A 476 -12.84 -17.77 33.60
C GLU A 476 -12.04 -17.66 32.27
N ALA A 477 -12.56 -17.00 31.23
CA ALA A 477 -11.85 -16.91 29.96
C ALA A 477 -10.56 -16.09 30.07
N VAL A 478 -9.45 -16.64 29.54
CA VAL A 478 -8.19 -15.91 29.36
C VAL A 478 -7.82 -15.96 27.87
N THR A 479 -7.83 -14.79 27.24
CA THR A 479 -7.55 -14.64 25.82
C THR A 479 -6.33 -13.77 25.64
N VAL A 480 -5.32 -14.28 24.93
CA VAL A 480 -4.11 -13.54 24.55
C VAL A 480 -4.22 -13.18 23.08
N SER A 481 -4.18 -11.90 22.77
CA SER A 481 -4.33 -11.33 21.44
C SER A 481 -3.03 -10.66 21.01
N THR A 482 -2.44 -11.12 19.91
CA THR A 482 -1.36 -10.38 19.25
C THR A 482 -1.94 -9.09 18.66
N GLN A 483 -1.42 -7.94 19.08
CA GLN A 483 -1.86 -6.58 18.73
C GLN A 483 -3.38 -6.43 18.86
N MET A 484 -4.08 -6.31 17.72
CA MET A 484 -5.53 -6.14 17.63
C MET A 484 -6.22 -7.31 16.93
N ALA A 485 -5.70 -8.53 17.01
CA ALA A 485 -6.40 -9.73 16.54
C ALA A 485 -7.85 -9.77 17.08
N GLY A 486 -8.81 -10.23 16.26
CA GLY A 486 -10.25 -10.10 16.59
C GLY A 486 -10.84 -8.70 16.40
N ARG A 487 -10.23 -7.83 15.59
CA ARG A 487 -10.81 -6.52 15.24
C ARG A 487 -12.15 -6.65 14.53
N GLY A 488 -13.05 -5.70 14.79
CA GLY A 488 -14.41 -5.72 14.26
C GLY A 488 -15.35 -6.71 14.96
N VAL A 489 -14.90 -7.47 15.95
CA VAL A 489 -15.73 -8.41 16.72
C VAL A 489 -16.05 -7.85 18.11
N ASP A 490 -17.31 -8.02 18.51
CA ASP A 490 -17.84 -7.59 19.79
C ASP A 490 -17.55 -8.62 20.89
N ILE A 491 -17.06 -8.16 22.04
CA ILE A 491 -16.82 -9.01 23.22
C ILE A 491 -17.92 -8.66 24.21
N ARG A 492 -18.94 -9.51 24.26
CA ARG A 492 -20.08 -9.35 25.15
C ARG A 492 -19.80 -10.07 26.47
N LEU A 493 -20.19 -9.46 27.59
CA LEU A 493 -20.07 -10.13 28.88
C LEU A 493 -20.96 -11.37 28.90
N GLY A 494 -20.38 -12.50 29.33
CA GLY A 494 -21.04 -13.80 29.32
C GLY A 494 -21.00 -14.54 27.99
N GLY A 495 -20.21 -14.09 27.00
CA GLY A 495 -20.05 -14.76 25.70
C GLY A 495 -21.07 -14.32 24.65
N SER A 496 -21.09 -15.01 23.50
CA SER A 496 -21.95 -14.62 22.37
C SER A 496 -23.45 -14.68 22.68
N ASP A 497 -23.85 -15.58 23.58
CA ASP A 497 -25.23 -15.75 24.05
C ASP A 497 -25.57 -14.92 25.31
N GLN A 498 -24.57 -14.26 25.92
CA GLN A 498 -24.69 -13.48 27.16
C GLN A 498 -25.23 -14.27 28.36
N ALA A 499 -25.12 -15.60 28.37
CA ALA A 499 -25.71 -16.43 29.43
C ALA A 499 -25.13 -16.13 30.82
N ASP A 500 -23.83 -15.81 30.89
CA ASP A 500 -23.11 -15.52 32.13
C ASP A 500 -22.97 -14.02 32.43
N TRP A 501 -23.78 -13.17 31.79
CA TRP A 501 -23.63 -11.70 31.90
C TRP A 501 -23.64 -11.21 33.35
N ASP A 502 -24.65 -11.59 34.16
CA ASP A 502 -24.77 -11.15 35.56
C ASP A 502 -23.54 -11.55 36.40
N ARG A 503 -23.07 -12.79 36.19
CA ARG A 503 -21.92 -13.34 36.91
C ARG A 503 -20.63 -12.59 36.58
N VAL A 504 -20.42 -12.27 35.31
CA VAL A 504 -19.23 -11.54 34.87
C VAL A 504 -19.32 -10.06 35.27
N ALA A 505 -20.50 -9.45 35.22
CA ALA A 505 -20.71 -8.08 35.66
C ALA A 505 -20.42 -7.88 37.16
N ASP A 506 -20.81 -8.85 38.01
CA ASP A 506 -20.49 -8.87 39.44
C ASP A 506 -18.97 -8.96 39.73
N LEU A 507 -18.19 -9.46 38.76
CA LEU A 507 -16.73 -9.56 38.79
C LEU A 507 -16.04 -8.34 38.14
N ASP A 508 -16.73 -7.19 38.07
CA ASP A 508 -16.25 -5.96 37.43
C ASP A 508 -16.01 -6.11 35.92
N GLY A 509 -16.72 -7.04 35.27
CA GLY A 509 -16.72 -7.21 33.82
C GLY A 509 -15.38 -7.68 33.24
N LEU A 510 -15.21 -7.46 31.93
CA LEU A 510 -13.98 -7.81 31.21
C LEU A 510 -12.79 -6.98 31.70
N TYR A 511 -11.68 -7.65 32.02
CA TYR A 511 -10.41 -7.00 32.31
C TYR A 511 -9.50 -7.01 31.08
N VAL A 512 -9.04 -5.83 30.66
CA VAL A 512 -8.15 -5.69 29.51
C VAL A 512 -6.75 -5.31 29.99
N ILE A 513 -5.75 -6.10 29.62
CA ILE A 513 -4.35 -5.85 29.99
C ILE A 513 -3.51 -5.62 28.73
N GLY A 514 -2.77 -4.53 28.66
CA GLY A 514 -1.74 -4.32 27.64
C GLY A 514 -0.36 -4.77 28.13
N SER A 515 0.33 -5.61 27.36
CA SER A 515 1.75 -5.94 27.55
C SER A 515 2.59 -4.97 26.73
N GLY A 516 3.02 -3.89 27.38
CA GLY A 516 3.66 -2.74 26.75
C GLY A 516 2.68 -1.80 26.04
N ARG A 517 3.15 -0.61 25.70
CA ARG A 517 2.40 0.36 24.86
C ARG A 517 2.72 0.18 23.40
N HIS A 518 1.76 0.47 22.53
CA HIS A 518 1.98 0.54 21.09
C HIS A 518 2.57 1.89 20.67
N ASP A 519 3.10 1.96 19.45
CA ASP A 519 3.61 3.20 18.83
C ASP A 519 2.57 4.31 18.70
N SER A 520 1.28 3.98 18.82
CA SER A 520 0.21 4.96 18.84
C SER A 520 -0.74 4.74 19.99
N ARG A 521 -1.09 5.85 20.64
CA ARG A 521 -2.09 5.91 21.71
C ARG A 521 -3.45 5.41 21.23
N ARG A 522 -3.74 5.58 19.94
CA ARG A 522 -4.98 5.13 19.31
C ARG A 522 -5.18 3.62 19.45
N VAL A 523 -4.14 2.85 19.20
CA VAL A 523 -4.17 1.38 19.29
C VAL A 523 -4.39 0.95 20.74
N ASP A 524 -3.72 1.61 21.68
CA ASP A 524 -3.95 1.38 23.11
C ASP A 524 -5.40 1.69 23.52
N ASP A 525 -5.96 2.80 23.05
CA ASP A 525 -7.35 3.19 23.33
C ASP A 525 -8.37 2.24 22.68
N GLN A 526 -8.06 1.66 21.52
CA GLN A 526 -8.85 0.59 20.91
C GLN A 526 -8.82 -0.70 21.74
N LEU A 527 -7.65 -1.07 22.28
CA LEU A 527 -7.52 -2.21 23.19
C LEU A 527 -8.34 -1.98 24.46
N ARG A 528 -8.17 -0.84 25.15
CA ARG A 528 -9.01 -0.47 26.31
C ARG A 528 -10.51 -0.54 25.96
N GLY A 529 -10.88 -0.02 24.79
CA GLY A 529 -12.23 0.01 24.24
C GLY A 529 -12.89 -1.36 24.04
N ARG A 530 -12.16 -2.47 24.21
CA ARG A 530 -12.74 -3.81 24.23
C ARG A 530 -13.60 -4.07 25.46
N ALA A 531 -13.28 -3.44 26.61
CA ALA A 531 -14.07 -3.48 27.83
C ALA A 531 -14.98 -2.24 28.00
N GLY A 532 -16.03 -2.38 28.81
CA GLY A 532 -16.95 -1.29 29.16
C GLY A 532 -17.87 -0.83 28.05
N ARG A 533 -18.28 -1.76 27.17
CA ARG A 533 -19.17 -1.47 26.04
C ARG A 533 -20.59 -1.25 26.52
N GLN A 534 -21.33 -0.33 25.90
CA GLN A 534 -22.73 -0.03 26.27
C GLN A 534 -22.96 0.15 27.79
N GLY A 535 -21.99 0.76 28.49
CA GLY A 535 -22.08 1.02 29.93
C GLY A 535 -21.88 -0.21 30.81
N ASP A 536 -21.36 -1.31 30.27
CA ASP A 536 -20.95 -2.48 31.05
C ASP A 536 -19.80 -2.12 32.02
N PRO A 537 -19.68 -2.83 33.15
CA PRO A 537 -18.48 -2.75 33.98
C PRO A 537 -17.27 -3.32 33.24
N GLY A 538 -16.07 -2.94 33.69
CA GLY A 538 -14.83 -3.35 33.06
C GLY A 538 -13.63 -2.65 33.67
N GLY A 539 -12.45 -3.22 33.47
CA GLY A 539 -11.19 -2.61 33.86
C GLY A 539 -10.18 -2.62 32.72
N SER A 540 -9.25 -1.67 32.72
CA SER A 540 -8.07 -1.75 31.85
C SER A 540 -6.79 -1.28 32.54
N VAL A 541 -5.66 -1.89 32.20
CA VAL A 541 -4.33 -1.54 32.72
C VAL A 541 -3.25 -1.88 31.68
N PHE A 542 -2.13 -1.16 31.70
CA PHE A 542 -0.95 -1.46 30.88
C PHE A 542 0.24 -1.79 31.77
N PHE A 543 0.98 -2.83 31.41
CA PHE A 543 2.24 -3.24 32.05
C PHE A 543 3.37 -2.87 31.09
N VAL A 544 4.21 -1.89 31.44
CA VAL A 544 5.23 -1.34 30.53
C VAL A 544 6.61 -1.54 31.13
N SER A 545 7.59 -1.89 30.31
CA SER A 545 9.00 -1.97 30.73
C SER A 545 9.82 -0.81 30.17
N LEU A 546 10.84 -0.39 30.90
CA LEU A 546 11.87 0.52 30.36
C LEU A 546 12.68 -0.10 29.22
N GLU A 547 12.69 -1.43 29.13
CA GLU A 547 13.32 -2.20 28.06
C GLU A 547 12.41 -2.40 26.85
N ASP A 548 11.17 -1.89 26.87
CA ASP A 548 10.27 -1.95 25.72
C ASP A 548 10.81 -1.10 24.55
N ASP A 549 10.65 -1.60 23.32
CA ASP A 549 11.19 -0.98 22.10
C ASP A 549 10.80 0.49 21.96
N LEU A 550 9.54 0.81 22.28
CA LEU A 550 9.01 2.17 22.26
C LEU A 550 9.86 3.12 23.13
N VAL A 551 10.19 2.69 24.36
CA VAL A 551 10.92 3.49 25.34
C VAL A 551 12.38 3.61 24.93
N VAL A 552 13.00 2.49 24.57
CA VAL A 552 14.41 2.44 24.18
C VAL A 552 14.69 3.32 22.95
N ARG A 553 13.83 3.27 21.93
CA ARG A 553 14.04 4.02 20.68
C ARG A 553 13.77 5.51 20.81
N HIS A 554 12.81 5.92 21.65
CA HIS A 554 12.29 7.29 21.61
C HIS A 554 12.46 8.09 22.91
N ALA A 555 12.83 7.45 24.01
CA ALA A 555 12.94 8.13 25.31
C ALA A 555 14.11 7.68 26.19
N ALA A 556 15.05 6.88 25.69
CA ALA A 556 16.21 6.41 26.48
C ALA A 556 16.98 7.54 27.19
N ASP A 557 17.16 8.68 26.51
CA ASP A 557 17.85 9.86 27.07
C ASP A 557 17.02 10.63 28.13
N MET A 558 15.72 10.39 28.20
CA MET A 558 14.81 11.03 29.16
C MET A 558 14.65 10.23 30.44
N ILE A 559 15.04 8.96 30.44
CA ILE A 559 14.96 8.12 31.64
C ILE A 559 15.95 8.67 32.70
N PRO A 560 15.48 8.98 33.92
CA PRO A 560 16.35 9.45 34.98
C PRO A 560 17.38 8.37 35.34
N SER A 561 18.60 8.79 35.67
CA SER A 561 19.70 7.84 35.98
C SER A 561 19.47 7.00 37.24
N SER A 562 18.45 7.32 38.05
CA SER A 562 18.09 6.60 39.28
C SER A 562 16.58 6.72 39.51
N PRO A 563 15.76 5.98 38.74
CA PRO A 563 14.31 6.01 38.93
C PRO A 563 13.94 5.41 40.28
N ARG A 564 12.77 5.79 40.83
CA ARG A 564 12.25 5.21 42.07
C ARG A 564 11.64 3.83 41.80
N ILE A 565 12.42 2.79 42.06
CA ILE A 565 12.03 1.38 41.85
C ILE A 565 11.75 0.70 43.20
N HIS A 566 10.64 -0.02 43.28
CA HIS A 566 10.25 -0.88 44.39
C HIS A 566 11.00 -2.22 44.36
N ALA A 567 10.84 -3.04 45.41
CA ALA A 567 11.55 -4.31 45.53
C ALA A 567 11.04 -5.39 44.55
N ASP A 568 9.85 -5.21 44.01
CA ASP A 568 9.17 -6.04 43.00
C ASP A 568 9.36 -5.50 41.57
N GLY A 569 10.29 -4.54 41.37
CA GLY A 569 10.59 -3.96 40.07
C GLY A 569 9.64 -2.85 39.62
N LEU A 570 8.55 -2.61 40.34
CA LEU A 570 7.58 -1.55 40.01
C LEU A 570 8.22 -0.16 40.16
N ILE A 571 8.01 0.71 39.18
CA ILE A 571 8.51 2.08 39.16
C ILE A 571 7.38 3.03 39.57
N ASP A 572 7.65 3.87 40.59
CA ASP A 572 6.77 4.96 41.02
C ASP A 572 7.48 6.30 40.83
N ASP A 573 7.57 6.74 39.57
CA ASP A 573 8.30 7.94 39.19
C ASP A 573 7.62 8.70 38.04
N SER A 574 7.08 9.87 38.35
CA SER A 574 6.36 10.71 37.39
C SER A 574 7.20 11.17 36.20
N ASP A 575 8.53 11.24 36.36
CA ASP A 575 9.43 11.59 35.26
C ASP A 575 9.52 10.42 34.25
N VAL A 576 9.40 9.18 34.73
CA VAL A 576 9.37 7.97 33.88
C VAL A 576 8.01 7.87 33.18
N ASP A 577 6.90 8.10 33.88
CA ASP A 577 5.56 8.17 33.26
C ASP A 577 5.56 9.17 32.09
N TYR A 578 6.12 10.36 32.32
CA TYR A 578 6.25 11.39 31.29
C TYR A 578 7.12 10.93 30.11
N ALA A 579 8.22 10.21 30.38
CA ALA A 579 9.11 9.71 29.35
C ALA A 579 8.40 8.68 28.43
N VAL A 580 7.59 7.77 29.00
CA VAL A 580 6.79 6.80 28.22
C VAL A 580 5.74 7.52 27.36
N GLU A 581 5.02 8.49 27.91
CA GLU A 581 4.06 9.30 27.13
C GLU A 581 4.76 10.17 26.06
N HIS A 582 5.99 10.60 26.31
CA HIS A 582 6.79 11.32 25.32
C HIS A 582 7.25 10.39 24.20
N ALA A 583 7.72 9.19 24.53
CA ALA A 583 8.15 8.17 23.57
C ALA A 583 7.05 7.90 22.54
N GLN A 584 5.82 7.68 23.02
CA GLN A 584 4.65 7.45 22.16
C GLN A 584 4.35 8.64 21.24
N ARG A 585 4.42 9.88 21.73
CA ARG A 585 4.22 11.08 20.89
C ARG A 585 5.30 11.25 19.84
N VAL A 586 6.55 10.90 20.16
CA VAL A 586 7.66 10.92 19.19
C VAL A 586 7.45 9.85 18.12
N ALA A 587 7.08 8.61 18.51
CA ALA A 587 6.76 7.53 17.59
C ALA A 587 5.61 7.91 16.63
N GLU A 588 4.52 8.50 17.14
CA GLU A 588 3.41 9.00 16.30
C GLU A 588 3.88 10.09 15.32
N GLY A 589 4.74 11.02 15.76
CA GLY A 589 5.31 12.06 14.90
C GLY A 589 6.19 11.49 13.78
N VAL A 590 7.05 10.53 14.10
CA VAL A 590 7.89 9.82 13.11
C VAL A 590 7.01 9.11 12.09
N ASN A 591 6.00 8.38 12.55
CA ASN A 591 5.06 7.66 11.70
C ASN A 591 4.27 8.59 10.77
N PHE A 592 3.87 9.75 11.26
CA PHE A 592 3.18 10.76 10.46
C PHE A 592 4.09 11.36 9.36
N GLU A 593 5.37 11.61 9.65
CA GLU A 593 6.32 12.07 8.63
C GLU A 593 6.61 11.00 7.57
N ILE A 594 6.70 9.72 7.96
CA ILE A 594 6.82 8.61 7.01
C ILE A 594 5.63 8.62 6.05
N HIS A 595 4.42 8.64 6.58
CA HIS A 595 3.19 8.66 5.78
C HIS A 595 3.13 9.87 4.84
N ARG A 596 3.51 11.07 5.32
CA ARG A 596 3.55 12.28 4.49
C ARG A 596 4.58 12.18 3.37
N ASN A 597 5.74 11.59 3.63
CA ASN A 597 6.79 11.40 2.61
C ASN A 597 6.35 10.40 1.54
N THR A 598 5.81 9.24 1.93
CA THR A 598 5.21 8.27 1.00
C THR A 598 4.20 8.95 0.10
N TRP A 599 3.26 9.68 0.70
CA TRP A 599 2.24 10.40 -0.06
C TRP A 599 2.87 11.38 -1.04
N ARG A 600 3.82 12.22 -0.62
CA ARG A 600 4.48 13.24 -1.46
C ARG A 600 5.18 12.65 -2.68
N TYR A 601 5.94 11.56 -2.52
CA TYR A 601 6.61 10.91 -3.65
C TYR A 601 5.60 10.33 -4.65
N HIS A 602 4.50 9.78 -4.15
CA HIS A 602 3.46 9.19 -4.99
C HIS A 602 2.58 10.20 -5.73
N VAL A 603 2.52 11.47 -5.32
CA VAL A 603 1.69 12.49 -6.00
C VAL A 603 2.06 12.61 -7.49
N VAL A 604 3.35 12.70 -7.81
CA VAL A 604 3.80 12.83 -9.22
C VAL A 604 3.59 11.53 -9.99
N VAL A 605 3.86 10.39 -9.37
CA VAL A 605 3.65 9.07 -9.99
C VAL A 605 2.17 8.86 -10.32
N GLU A 606 1.27 9.30 -9.44
CA GLU A 606 -0.17 9.20 -9.66
C GLU A 606 -0.64 10.08 -10.83
N GLN A 607 -0.14 11.30 -10.97
CA GLN A 607 -0.47 12.16 -12.12
C GLN A 607 -0.04 11.49 -13.43
N GLN A 608 1.19 10.97 -13.47
CA GLN A 608 1.73 10.25 -14.63
C GLN A 608 0.90 9.00 -14.98
N ARG A 609 0.47 8.27 -13.96
CA ARG A 609 -0.39 7.09 -14.10
C ARG A 609 -1.77 7.45 -14.66
N GLN A 610 -2.38 8.55 -14.23
CA GLN A 610 -3.68 9.00 -14.75
C GLN A 610 -3.61 9.39 -16.22
N ASP A 611 -2.53 10.06 -16.62
CA ASP A 611 -2.29 10.43 -18.02
C ASP A 611 -2.16 9.17 -18.90
N LEU A 612 -1.37 8.18 -18.44
CA LEU A 612 -1.24 6.89 -19.14
C LEU A 612 -2.53 6.07 -19.12
N ALA A 613 -3.28 6.06 -18.02
CA ALA A 613 -4.55 5.33 -17.94
C ALA A 613 -5.58 5.89 -18.93
N THR A 614 -5.57 7.20 -19.16
CA THR A 614 -6.41 7.84 -20.18
C THR A 614 -6.02 7.38 -21.58
N TRP A 615 -4.73 7.46 -21.92
CA TRP A 615 -4.24 6.98 -23.21
C TRP A 615 -4.50 5.49 -23.43
N ARG A 616 -4.32 4.69 -22.36
CA ARG A 616 -4.60 3.26 -22.39
C ARG A 616 -6.09 2.95 -22.63
N GLU A 617 -7.00 3.72 -22.02
CA GLU A 617 -8.44 3.58 -22.27
C GLU A 617 -8.77 3.84 -23.74
N GLU A 618 -8.17 4.86 -24.34
CA GLU A 618 -8.32 5.18 -25.76
C GLU A 618 -7.82 4.03 -26.64
N LEU A 619 -6.61 3.52 -26.39
CA LEU A 619 -6.05 2.37 -27.12
C LEU A 619 -6.91 1.11 -26.99
N LEU A 620 -7.46 0.84 -25.79
CA LEU A 620 -8.25 -0.37 -25.53
C LEU A 620 -9.66 -0.30 -26.09
N THR A 621 -10.26 0.89 -26.24
CA THR A 621 -11.68 1.02 -26.64
C THR A 621 -11.89 1.54 -28.06
N THR A 622 -10.85 2.08 -28.71
CA THR A 622 -10.94 2.70 -30.04
C THR A 622 -9.87 2.15 -30.99
N ASP A 623 -9.87 2.62 -32.24
CA ASP A 623 -8.85 2.29 -33.25
C ASP A 623 -7.58 3.15 -33.14
N ALA A 624 -7.40 3.89 -32.04
CA ALA A 624 -6.26 4.78 -31.82
C ALA A 624 -4.90 4.10 -32.03
N ALA A 625 -4.78 2.80 -31.69
CA ALA A 625 -3.57 2.03 -31.93
C ALA A 625 -3.26 1.86 -33.43
N LEU A 626 -4.29 1.62 -34.25
CA LEU A 626 -4.16 1.50 -35.70
C LEU A 626 -3.80 2.86 -36.31
N THR A 627 -4.51 3.93 -35.91
CA THR A 627 -4.20 5.29 -36.36
C THR A 627 -2.75 5.69 -36.05
N LEU A 628 -2.26 5.39 -34.84
CA LEU A 628 -0.88 5.66 -34.46
C LEU A 628 0.12 4.94 -35.39
N VAL A 629 -0.13 3.68 -35.69
CA VAL A 629 0.71 2.88 -36.59
C VAL A 629 0.67 3.46 -38.00
N ASP A 630 -0.52 3.73 -38.55
CA ASP A 630 -0.69 4.27 -39.91
C ASP A 630 0.04 5.62 -40.08
N GLU A 631 0.01 6.49 -39.06
CA GLU A 631 0.68 7.79 -39.09
C GLU A 631 2.21 7.70 -39.02
N ARG A 632 2.77 6.70 -38.33
CA ARG A 632 4.20 6.66 -37.99
C ARG A 632 5.00 5.61 -38.77
N LEU A 633 4.35 4.55 -39.23
CA LEU A 633 4.98 3.45 -39.95
C LEU A 633 5.70 3.90 -41.24
N PRO A 634 5.15 4.80 -42.09
CA PRO A 634 5.84 5.23 -43.31
C PRO A 634 7.19 5.89 -43.04
N ALA A 635 7.25 6.77 -42.03
CA ALA A 635 8.49 7.44 -41.64
C ALA A 635 9.51 6.46 -41.07
N HIS A 636 9.05 5.48 -40.29
CA HIS A 636 9.92 4.43 -39.74
C HIS A 636 10.51 3.52 -40.83
N LEU A 637 9.69 3.07 -41.79
CA LEU A 637 10.17 2.26 -42.91
C LEU A 637 11.21 3.01 -43.75
N ALA A 638 10.99 4.30 -44.03
CA ALA A 638 11.96 5.13 -44.72
C ALA A 638 13.30 5.27 -43.95
N GLU A 639 13.25 5.37 -42.62
CA GLU A 639 14.45 5.39 -41.77
C GLU A 639 15.20 4.04 -41.80
N VAL A 640 14.47 2.92 -41.74
CA VAL A 640 15.05 1.57 -41.83
C VAL A 640 15.67 1.34 -43.20
N GLU A 641 15.00 1.73 -44.28
CA GLU A 641 15.52 1.65 -45.65
C GLU A 641 16.78 2.52 -45.83
N ALA A 642 16.77 3.75 -45.32
CA ALA A 642 17.95 4.62 -45.36
C ALA A 642 19.12 4.05 -44.57
N LYS A 643 18.87 3.43 -43.41
CA LYS A 643 19.90 2.79 -42.60
C LYS A 643 20.44 1.53 -43.27
N ALA A 644 19.58 0.70 -43.84
CA ALA A 644 19.98 -0.48 -44.60
C ALA A 644 20.78 -0.08 -45.86
N ALA A 645 20.41 1.00 -46.54
CA ALA A 645 21.17 1.55 -47.66
C ALA A 645 22.54 2.07 -47.22
N ALA A 646 22.63 2.78 -46.10
CA ALA A 646 23.91 3.25 -45.55
C ALA A 646 24.81 2.10 -45.06
N GLU A 647 24.23 1.04 -44.48
CA GLU A 647 24.97 -0.18 -44.10
C GLU A 647 25.45 -0.95 -45.34
N ALA A 648 24.62 -1.05 -46.39
CA ALA A 648 25.00 -1.66 -47.65
C ALA A 648 26.08 -0.84 -48.40
N ASP A 649 26.00 0.49 -48.36
CA ASP A 649 27.03 1.39 -48.90
C ASP A 649 28.34 1.26 -48.12
N ALA A 650 28.28 1.14 -46.79
CA ALA A 650 29.45 0.91 -45.95
C ALA A 650 30.07 -0.49 -46.15
N GLU A 651 29.26 -1.53 -46.35
CA GLU A 651 29.74 -2.86 -46.74
C GLU A 651 30.34 -2.86 -48.14
N ALA A 652 29.75 -2.12 -49.09
CA ALA A 652 30.29 -1.97 -50.44
C ALA A 652 31.60 -1.16 -50.46
N GLU A 653 31.72 -0.11 -49.65
CA GLU A 653 32.98 0.62 -49.46
C GLU A 653 34.04 -0.26 -48.77
N ALA A 654 33.67 -1.06 -47.78
CA ALA A 654 34.57 -2.01 -47.12
C ALA A 654 35.01 -3.16 -48.06
N GLU A 655 34.14 -3.66 -48.93
CA GLU A 655 34.48 -4.63 -49.97
C GLU A 655 35.37 -4.01 -51.05
N ALA A 656 35.13 -2.76 -51.45
CA ALA A 656 35.98 -2.03 -52.40
C ALA A 656 37.36 -1.69 -51.81
N GLU A 657 37.45 -1.36 -50.52
CA GLU A 657 38.72 -1.18 -49.81
C GLU A 657 39.48 -2.52 -49.65
N ALA A 658 38.77 -3.64 -49.41
CA ALA A 658 39.36 -4.97 -49.38
C ALA A 658 39.85 -5.43 -50.77
N GLU A 659 39.12 -5.12 -51.84
CA GLU A 659 39.53 -5.41 -53.22
C GLU A 659 40.75 -4.58 -53.64
N THR A 660 40.82 -3.31 -53.24
CA THR A 660 41.99 -2.45 -53.50
C THR A 660 43.21 -2.81 -52.66
N GLU A 661 43.06 -3.36 -51.45
CA GLU A 661 44.18 -3.99 -50.73
C GLU A 661 44.66 -5.28 -51.41
N THR A 662 43.78 -6.10 -52.00
CA THR A 662 44.20 -7.26 -52.80
C THR A 662 44.80 -6.91 -54.16
N GLU A 663 44.39 -5.81 -54.80
CA GLU A 663 45.04 -5.32 -56.03
C GLU A 663 46.38 -4.61 -55.74
N ALA A 664 46.52 -3.93 -54.59
CA ALA A 664 47.80 -3.38 -54.14
C ALA A 664 48.81 -4.49 -53.78
N ASP A 665 48.36 -5.63 -53.25
CA ASP A 665 49.21 -6.82 -53.07
C ASP A 665 49.50 -7.56 -54.39
N ALA A 666 48.63 -7.42 -55.42
CA ALA A 666 48.86 -8.00 -56.75
C ALA A 666 49.78 -7.12 -57.64
N GLU A 667 49.77 -5.80 -57.49
CA GLU A 667 50.69 -4.89 -58.18
C GLU A 667 52.04 -4.71 -57.44
N ALA A 668 52.14 -5.08 -56.15
CA ALA A 668 53.42 -5.17 -55.43
C ALA A 668 54.28 -6.39 -55.83
N GLU A 669 53.75 -7.36 -56.59
CA GLU A 669 54.49 -8.54 -57.07
C GLU A 669 54.88 -8.48 -58.56
N ALA A 670 54.67 -7.35 -59.25
CA ALA A 670 54.95 -7.21 -60.68
C ALA A 670 55.91 -6.06 -61.07
N ASP A 671 56.62 -5.43 -60.13
CA ASP A 671 57.66 -4.45 -60.45
C ASP A 671 59.06 -4.88 -59.98
N ALA A 672 59.63 -5.85 -60.70
CA ALA A 672 61.03 -6.22 -60.61
C ALA A 672 61.61 -6.70 -61.96
N LYS A 673 61.69 -5.80 -62.96
CA LYS A 673 62.90 -5.63 -63.81
C LYS A 673 62.74 -4.66 -65.00
N ALA A 674 63.67 -3.70 -64.99
CA ALA A 674 64.51 -3.24 -66.11
C ALA A 674 64.10 -1.99 -66.91
N GLU A 675 64.66 -0.87 -66.46
CA GLU A 675 65.46 0.14 -67.19
C GLU A 675 65.54 0.05 -68.74
N ALA A 676 65.29 1.14 -69.46
CA ALA A 676 66.31 2.14 -69.86
C ALA A 676 65.92 2.99 -71.10
N GLU A 677 66.41 4.24 -71.10
CA GLU A 677 66.66 5.20 -72.21
C GLU A 677 65.58 6.25 -72.62
N THR A 678 65.78 7.47 -72.11
CA THR A 678 65.86 8.82 -72.76
C THR A 678 65.20 9.04 -74.13
N GLU A 679 64.52 10.16 -74.45
CA GLU A 679 64.96 11.57 -74.34
C GLU A 679 63.79 12.55 -74.66
N ALA A 680 63.80 13.71 -73.98
CA ALA A 680 63.24 15.05 -74.27
C ALA A 680 62.16 15.31 -75.35
N GLU A 681 61.10 16.04 -74.97
CA GLU A 681 60.74 17.32 -75.62
C GLU A 681 59.86 18.20 -74.71
N GLU A 682 60.16 19.51 -74.67
CA GLU A 682 59.46 20.58 -73.95
C GLU A 682 58.21 21.04 -74.71
N ALA A 683 57.14 21.44 -74.00
CA ALA A 683 56.28 22.56 -74.43
C ALA A 683 55.41 23.07 -73.27
N GLU A 684 55.34 24.40 -73.19
CA GLU A 684 54.77 25.27 -72.17
C GLU A 684 53.22 25.27 -72.04
N PRO A 685 52.70 25.85 -70.94
CA PRO A 685 51.28 25.94 -70.60
C PRO A 685 50.64 27.23 -71.13
N ASP A 686 49.30 27.29 -71.18
CA ASP A 686 48.53 28.54 -71.01
C ASP A 686 47.02 28.25 -70.84
N PRO A 687 46.19 29.22 -70.39
CA PRO A 687 45.27 29.03 -69.28
C PRO A 687 43.85 29.51 -69.62
N GLU A 688 43.03 29.66 -68.58
CA GLU A 688 41.90 30.61 -68.46
C GLU A 688 40.86 30.71 -69.59
N THR A 689 39.60 30.47 -69.23
CA THR A 689 38.53 31.43 -69.55
C THR A 689 37.50 31.48 -68.42
N ASP A 690 37.48 32.62 -67.74
CA ASP A 690 36.29 33.23 -67.13
C ASP A 690 35.17 33.37 -68.18
N THR A 691 33.93 33.03 -67.80
CA THR A 691 32.73 33.81 -68.14
C THR A 691 31.63 33.52 -67.13
N ASP A 692 31.31 34.52 -66.32
CA ASP A 692 30.00 34.81 -65.71
C ASP A 692 29.50 36.09 -66.45
N PRO A 693 28.21 36.54 -66.46
CA PRO A 693 26.94 35.95 -66.02
C PRO A 693 25.80 36.11 -67.09
N GLU A 694 24.56 35.81 -66.69
CA GLU A 694 23.25 36.37 -67.14
C GLU A 694 22.19 35.37 -67.64
N ALA A 695 21.24 35.11 -66.73
CA ALA A 695 19.79 35.28 -66.89
C ALA A 695 19.04 34.49 -67.97
N GLU A 696 18.38 33.40 -67.55
CA GLU A 696 16.98 33.16 -67.91
C GLU A 696 16.15 32.96 -66.64
N ALA A 697 14.97 33.59 -66.66
CA ALA A 697 13.98 33.65 -65.60
C ALA A 697 12.86 32.64 -65.89
N ASP A 698 12.08 32.36 -64.85
CA ASP A 698 10.76 31.73 -64.84
C ASP A 698 10.67 30.26 -65.30
N GLU A 699 10.64 29.36 -64.31
CA GLU A 699 9.47 28.50 -64.14
C GLU A 699 9.34 28.15 -62.64
N LEU A 700 8.26 28.66 -62.05
CA LEU A 700 7.77 28.28 -60.73
C LEU A 700 7.25 26.85 -60.84
N GLU A 701 7.98 25.87 -60.30
CA GLU A 701 7.36 24.59 -59.94
C GLU A 701 6.40 24.86 -58.78
N GLU A 702 5.11 24.78 -59.09
CA GLU A 702 4.04 24.73 -58.11
C GLU A 702 4.31 23.56 -57.15
N PRO A 703 4.10 23.72 -55.83
CA PRO A 703 4.12 22.58 -54.94
C PRO A 703 3.02 21.63 -55.37
N GLU A 704 3.39 20.43 -55.83
CA GLU A 704 2.44 19.33 -55.97
C GLU A 704 1.72 19.18 -54.62
N GLU A 705 0.42 19.48 -54.65
CA GLU A 705 -0.50 19.13 -53.57
C GLU A 705 -0.30 17.64 -53.27
N PRO A 706 -0.28 17.21 -51.99
CA PRO A 706 -0.19 15.79 -51.70
C PRO A 706 -1.39 15.14 -52.39
N GLU A 707 -1.11 14.29 -53.38
CA GLU A 707 -2.11 13.42 -53.96
C GLU A 707 -2.80 12.71 -52.79
N GLU A 708 -4.10 12.98 -52.62
CA GLU A 708 -4.98 12.18 -51.77
C GLU A 708 -4.76 10.73 -52.19
N SER A 709 -4.00 10.01 -51.37
CA SER A 709 -3.73 8.59 -51.54
C SER A 709 -5.07 7.88 -51.71
N ASP A 710 -5.17 7.10 -52.77
CA ASP A 710 -6.23 6.12 -53.03
C ASP A 710 -6.83 5.63 -51.71
N GLU A 711 -8.13 5.88 -51.50
CA GLU A 711 -8.93 5.12 -50.56
C GLU A 711 -8.77 3.65 -50.96
N SER A 712 -7.82 2.96 -50.33
CA SER A 712 -7.62 1.53 -50.51
C SER A 712 -8.95 0.85 -50.21
N ASP A 713 -9.43 0.01 -51.13
CA ASP A 713 -10.51 -0.96 -50.94
C ASP A 713 -10.09 -2.01 -49.87
N GLU A 714 -9.71 -1.56 -48.67
CA GLU A 714 -9.43 -2.39 -47.50
C GLU A 714 -10.77 -2.96 -47.03
N SER A 715 -10.86 -4.29 -46.93
CA SER A 715 -12.07 -4.92 -46.41
C SER A 715 -12.24 -4.59 -44.93
N ASP A 716 -13.49 -4.45 -44.47
CA ASP A 716 -13.79 -4.23 -43.05
C ASP A 716 -13.13 -5.29 -42.15
N GLU A 717 -13.02 -6.54 -42.63
CA GLU A 717 -12.38 -7.66 -41.93
C GLU A 717 -10.86 -7.49 -41.79
N GLU A 718 -10.19 -7.01 -42.84
CA GLU A 718 -8.74 -6.74 -42.83
C GLU A 718 -8.39 -5.59 -41.89
N ARG A 719 -9.19 -4.53 -41.93
CA ARG A 719 -9.05 -3.39 -41.01
C ARG A 719 -9.25 -3.81 -39.55
N GLU A 720 -10.26 -4.64 -39.26
CA GLU A 720 -10.52 -5.15 -37.91
C GLU A 720 -9.36 -6.03 -37.41
N LEU A 721 -8.80 -6.88 -38.27
CA LEU A 721 -7.63 -7.70 -37.96
C LEU A 721 -6.41 -6.83 -37.62
N ARG A 722 -6.10 -5.83 -38.46
CA ARG A 722 -5.00 -4.88 -38.22
C ARG A 722 -5.20 -4.10 -36.93
N ALA A 723 -6.42 -3.63 -36.66
CA ALA A 723 -6.75 -2.91 -35.43
C ALA A 723 -6.57 -3.80 -34.18
N ARG A 724 -6.96 -5.07 -34.25
CA ARG A 724 -6.77 -6.04 -33.15
C ARG A 724 -5.29 -6.27 -32.85
N ILE A 725 -4.47 -6.48 -33.88
CA ILE A 725 -3.02 -6.71 -33.74
C ILE A 725 -2.34 -5.44 -33.20
N ALA A 726 -2.60 -4.28 -33.81
CA ALA A 726 -2.07 -2.99 -33.37
C ALA A 726 -2.40 -2.70 -31.90
N ARG A 727 -3.65 -2.95 -31.49
CA ARG A 727 -4.10 -2.81 -30.10
C ARG A 727 -3.34 -3.71 -29.14
N SER A 728 -3.13 -4.98 -29.51
CA SER A 728 -2.40 -5.94 -28.68
C SER A 728 -0.94 -5.51 -28.45
N ILE A 729 -0.26 -5.11 -29.54
CA ILE A 729 1.11 -4.59 -29.52
C ILE A 729 1.19 -3.28 -28.71
N ALA A 730 0.28 -2.35 -28.95
CA ALA A 730 0.24 -1.05 -28.27
C ALA A 730 0.06 -1.19 -26.76
N LEU A 731 -0.92 -1.99 -26.33
CA LEU A 731 -1.14 -2.25 -24.91
C LEU A 731 0.04 -2.95 -24.27
N PHE A 732 0.75 -3.84 -25.00
CA PHE A 732 1.92 -4.53 -24.43
C PHE A 732 3.05 -3.56 -24.15
N HIS A 733 3.42 -2.74 -25.14
CA HIS A 733 4.53 -1.79 -24.99
C HIS A 733 4.21 -0.66 -24.03
N LEU A 734 2.94 -0.26 -23.92
CA LEU A 734 2.49 0.68 -22.89
C LEU A 734 2.68 0.09 -21.50
N ASP A 735 2.14 -1.11 -21.25
CA ASP A 735 2.22 -1.76 -19.94
C ASP A 735 3.70 -2.03 -19.55
N ARG A 736 4.53 -2.48 -20.50
CA ARG A 736 5.97 -2.70 -20.29
C ARG A 736 6.74 -1.39 -20.05
N GLY A 737 6.47 -0.36 -20.84
CA GLY A 737 7.10 0.94 -20.67
C GLY A 737 6.79 1.56 -19.30
N TRP A 738 5.55 1.41 -18.83
CA TRP A 738 5.17 1.83 -17.49
C TRP A 738 5.90 1.07 -16.38
N ALA A 739 6.01 -0.25 -16.48
CA ALA A 739 6.75 -1.06 -15.51
C ALA A 739 8.24 -0.67 -15.46
N GLU A 740 8.89 -0.50 -16.62
CA GLU A 740 10.28 0.00 -16.70
C GLU A 740 10.44 1.39 -16.07
N HIS A 741 9.46 2.28 -16.26
CA HIS A 741 9.45 3.61 -15.66
C HIS A 741 9.29 3.55 -14.14
N LEU A 742 8.40 2.70 -13.62
CA LEU A 742 8.25 2.48 -12.17
C LEU A 742 9.56 1.98 -11.53
N ALA A 743 10.26 1.04 -12.19
CA ALA A 743 11.57 0.58 -11.74
C ALA A 743 12.59 1.72 -11.70
N THR A 744 12.66 2.53 -12.77
CA THR A 744 13.53 3.71 -12.83
C THR A 744 13.23 4.69 -11.70
N LEU A 745 11.94 4.95 -11.41
CA LEU A 745 11.54 5.84 -10.32
C LEU A 745 11.90 5.29 -8.94
N ALA A 746 11.82 3.97 -8.74
CA ALA A 746 12.25 3.33 -7.50
C ALA A 746 13.75 3.56 -7.27
N GLU A 747 14.59 3.32 -8.29
CA GLU A 747 16.04 3.58 -8.22
C GLU A 747 16.36 5.05 -7.95
N VAL A 748 15.68 5.98 -8.63
CA VAL A 748 15.84 7.42 -8.40
C VAL A 748 15.50 7.78 -6.96
N ARG A 749 14.39 7.27 -6.44
CA ARG A 749 13.94 7.54 -5.07
C ARG A 749 14.96 7.07 -4.03
N GLU A 750 15.55 5.89 -4.21
CA GLU A 750 16.61 5.37 -3.35
C GLU A 750 17.89 6.22 -3.42
N GLY A 751 18.32 6.59 -4.64
CA GLY A 751 19.54 7.36 -4.86
C GLY A 751 19.47 8.83 -4.42
N VAL A 752 18.26 9.40 -4.33
CA VAL A 752 18.04 10.80 -3.96
C VAL A 752 18.46 11.08 -2.50
N HIS A 753 18.36 10.10 -1.61
CA HIS A 753 18.81 10.24 -0.21
C HIS A 753 20.32 10.44 -0.09
N LEU A 754 21.11 9.97 -1.06
CA LEU A 754 22.56 10.19 -1.15
C LEU A 754 22.89 11.63 -1.55
N ARG A 755 22.05 12.26 -2.39
CA ARG A 755 22.24 13.64 -2.88
C ARG A 755 21.85 14.70 -1.85
N ALA A 756 21.09 14.34 -0.83
CA ALA A 756 20.74 15.19 0.32
C ALA A 756 21.98 15.72 1.08
N LEU A 757 23.15 15.07 0.95
CA LEU A 757 24.45 15.55 1.43
C LEU A 757 24.81 16.95 0.89
N GLY A 758 24.20 17.37 -0.24
CA GLY A 758 24.36 18.69 -0.87
C GLY A 758 23.47 19.81 -0.32
N ARG A 759 22.68 19.60 0.75
CA ARG A 759 21.64 20.52 1.27
C ARG A 759 20.47 20.81 0.31
N LEU A 760 20.18 19.88 -0.61
CA LEU A 760 19.02 19.95 -1.51
C LEU A 760 17.88 19.12 -0.91
N ASP A 761 16.63 19.53 -1.16
CA ASP A 761 15.45 18.78 -0.74
C ASP A 761 15.34 17.49 -1.57
N PRO A 762 15.35 16.29 -0.94
CA PRO A 762 15.17 15.01 -1.62
C PRO A 762 13.98 15.00 -2.59
N LEU A 763 12.83 15.54 -2.17
CA LEU A 763 11.62 15.50 -2.98
C LEU A 763 11.78 16.30 -4.29
N ASP A 764 12.46 17.43 -4.23
CA ASP A 764 12.73 18.26 -5.41
C ASP A 764 13.66 17.55 -6.40
N GLU A 765 14.69 16.84 -5.90
CA GLU A 765 15.59 16.05 -6.76
C GLU A 765 14.85 14.89 -7.43
N PHE A 766 13.99 14.20 -6.68
CA PHE A 766 13.12 13.17 -7.24
C PHE A 766 12.25 13.73 -8.37
N HIS A 767 11.58 14.86 -8.15
CA HIS A 767 10.75 15.49 -9.19
C HIS A 767 11.56 15.91 -10.43
N ARG A 768 12.78 16.44 -10.25
CA ARG A 768 13.65 16.83 -11.38
C ARG A 768 14.09 15.66 -12.24
N ALA A 769 14.19 14.45 -11.67
CA ALA A 769 14.49 13.24 -12.42
C ALA A 769 13.22 12.58 -13.00
N ALA A 770 12.13 12.54 -12.24
CA ALA A 770 10.91 11.84 -12.61
C ALA A 770 10.15 12.48 -13.79
N VAL A 771 10.09 13.81 -13.86
CA VAL A 771 9.31 14.52 -14.89
C VAL A 771 9.92 14.36 -16.30
N PRO A 772 11.24 14.56 -16.51
CA PRO A 772 11.84 14.34 -17.82
C PRO A 772 11.78 12.88 -18.28
N ALA A 773 11.99 11.92 -17.35
CA ALA A 773 11.90 10.48 -17.66
C ALA A 773 10.52 10.11 -18.21
N PHE A 774 9.45 10.64 -17.60
CA PHE A 774 8.09 10.41 -18.08
C PHE A 774 7.79 11.09 -19.42
N THR A 775 8.33 12.28 -19.67
CA THR A 775 8.09 13.00 -20.93
C THR A 775 8.65 12.20 -22.13
N GLN A 776 9.78 11.52 -21.95
CA GLN A 776 10.39 10.67 -22.98
C GLN A 776 9.73 9.29 -23.08
N LEU A 777 8.97 8.87 -22.06
CA LEU A 777 8.37 7.55 -22.00
C LEU A 777 7.38 7.31 -23.14
N ARG A 778 6.52 8.29 -23.44
CA ARG A 778 5.52 8.18 -24.50
C ARG A 778 6.17 7.95 -25.86
N ASP A 779 7.13 8.80 -26.24
CA ASP A 779 7.82 8.68 -27.52
C ASP A 779 8.57 7.34 -27.65
N LYS A 780 9.15 6.85 -26.55
CA LYS A 780 9.79 5.53 -26.48
C LYS A 780 8.79 4.40 -26.70
N ILE A 781 7.60 4.48 -26.11
CA ILE A 781 6.53 3.49 -26.30
C ILE A 781 6.03 3.53 -27.74
N GLU A 782 5.68 4.72 -28.27
CA GLU A 782 5.19 4.86 -29.65
C GLU A 782 6.15 4.27 -30.68
N ARG A 783 7.46 4.49 -30.51
CA ARG A 783 8.49 3.91 -31.38
C ARG A 783 8.50 2.39 -31.33
N ARG A 784 8.53 1.79 -30.13
CA ARG A 784 8.52 0.33 -29.95
C ARG A 784 7.27 -0.32 -30.56
N ILE A 785 6.12 0.35 -30.49
CA ILE A 785 4.87 -0.11 -31.10
C ILE A 785 5.05 -0.25 -32.62
N VAL A 786 5.58 0.78 -33.27
CA VAL A 786 5.77 0.80 -34.73
C VAL A 786 6.83 -0.21 -35.16
N GLU A 787 7.96 -0.29 -34.45
CA GLU A 787 9.03 -1.27 -34.69
C GLU A 787 8.48 -2.71 -34.64
N THR A 788 7.75 -3.06 -33.58
CA THR A 788 7.18 -4.41 -33.43
C THR A 788 6.07 -4.68 -34.45
N TYR A 789 5.27 -3.67 -34.80
CA TYR A 789 4.23 -3.84 -35.81
C TYR A 789 4.82 -4.08 -37.20
N ALA A 790 5.92 -3.40 -37.55
CA ALA A 790 6.60 -3.57 -38.83
C ALA A 790 7.17 -4.99 -39.01
N GLU A 791 7.57 -5.64 -37.93
CA GLU A 791 8.09 -7.01 -37.91
C GLU A 791 6.98 -8.09 -37.80
N ALA A 792 5.75 -7.70 -37.49
CA ALA A 792 4.65 -8.63 -37.23
C ALA A 792 4.06 -9.20 -38.53
N ASP A 793 3.87 -10.53 -38.58
CA ASP A 793 3.15 -11.19 -39.66
C ASP A 793 1.63 -11.01 -39.49
N ILE A 794 1.03 -10.11 -40.27
CA ILE A 794 -0.41 -9.76 -40.18
C ILE A 794 -1.24 -10.89 -40.79
N SER A 795 -1.67 -11.82 -39.94
CA SER A 795 -2.52 -12.95 -40.32
C SER A 795 -3.60 -13.22 -39.26
N GLU A 796 -4.68 -13.93 -39.64
CA GLU A 796 -5.77 -14.28 -38.71
C GLU A 796 -5.26 -15.08 -37.50
N ASP A 797 -4.27 -15.94 -37.72
CA ASP A 797 -3.67 -16.84 -36.72
C ASP A 797 -2.63 -16.14 -35.83
N TRP A 798 -2.36 -14.84 -36.04
CA TRP A 798 -1.36 -14.08 -35.27
C TRP A 798 -1.60 -14.16 -33.77
N GLN A 799 -0.55 -14.48 -33.02
CA GLN A 799 -0.53 -14.49 -31.57
C GLN A 799 0.56 -13.55 -31.03
N PRO A 800 0.34 -12.93 -29.85
CA PRO A 800 1.36 -12.10 -29.21
C PRO A 800 2.71 -12.82 -29.01
N ALA A 801 2.69 -14.13 -28.84
CA ALA A 801 3.89 -14.95 -28.67
C ALA A 801 4.80 -14.97 -29.91
N ASP A 802 4.26 -14.76 -31.11
CA ASP A 802 5.01 -14.85 -32.38
C ASP A 802 6.08 -13.75 -32.50
N VAL A 803 5.87 -12.63 -31.81
CA VAL A 803 6.79 -11.48 -31.70
C VAL A 803 7.29 -11.29 -30.25
N ASN A 804 7.32 -12.37 -29.46
CA ASN A 804 7.83 -12.39 -28.09
C ASN A 804 7.13 -11.42 -27.11
N LEU A 805 5.85 -11.12 -27.32
CA LEU A 805 5.04 -10.28 -26.42
C LEU A 805 4.48 -11.12 -25.26
N LEU A 806 5.38 -11.75 -24.51
CA LEU A 806 5.04 -12.55 -23.33
C LEU A 806 4.74 -11.63 -22.15
N ARG A 807 3.48 -11.57 -21.74
CA ARG A 807 3.06 -10.78 -20.57
C ARG A 807 3.34 -11.55 -19.28
N PRO A 808 3.90 -10.91 -18.24
CA PRO A 808 3.99 -11.52 -16.92
C PRO A 808 2.59 -11.88 -16.40
N SER A 809 2.42 -13.07 -15.83
CA SER A 809 1.19 -13.36 -15.09
C SER A 809 1.21 -12.54 -13.79
N ALA A 810 0.26 -11.60 -13.65
CA ALA A 810 0.08 -10.84 -12.42
C ALA A 810 -0.34 -11.79 -11.29
N THR A 811 0.57 -12.11 -10.39
CA THR A 811 0.39 -13.21 -9.43
C THR A 811 0.61 -12.79 -7.97
N TRP A 812 1.22 -11.62 -7.72
CA TRP A 812 1.72 -11.25 -6.40
C TRP A 812 1.56 -9.78 -6.05
N THR A 813 1.58 -9.48 -4.76
CA THR A 813 1.57 -8.13 -4.20
C THR A 813 2.87 -7.86 -3.44
N TYR A 814 3.46 -6.66 -3.53
CA TYR A 814 4.64 -6.30 -2.72
C TYR A 814 4.29 -5.40 -1.53
N LEU A 815 5.05 -5.56 -0.44
CA LEU A 815 5.11 -4.65 0.70
C LEU A 815 6.31 -3.72 0.50
N VAL A 816 6.08 -2.51 -0.02
CA VAL A 816 7.15 -1.51 -0.17
C VAL A 816 7.16 -0.66 1.08
N HIS A 817 8.14 -0.88 1.95
CA HIS A 817 8.44 0.08 3.01
C HIS A 817 9.27 1.20 2.42
N ASP A 818 8.81 2.44 2.57
CA ASP A 818 9.59 3.59 2.17
C ASP A 818 10.75 3.77 3.16
N ASN A 819 11.91 3.26 2.73
CA ASN A 819 13.24 3.34 3.33
C ASN A 819 13.69 2.12 4.17
N PRO A 820 14.00 0.97 3.52
CA PRO A 820 14.62 -0.19 4.17
C PRO A 820 16.11 0.03 4.55
N PHE A 821 16.69 1.20 4.26
CA PHE A 821 18.14 1.42 4.41
C PHE A 821 18.53 2.57 5.34
N GLY A 822 17.58 3.33 5.90
CA GLY A 822 17.91 4.57 6.60
C GLY A 822 18.65 5.57 5.69
N SER A 823 18.77 6.83 6.07
CA SER A 823 19.60 7.73 5.27
C SER A 823 21.09 7.40 5.49
N GLU A 824 21.91 7.33 4.44
CA GLU A 824 23.38 7.30 4.61
C GLU A 824 23.90 8.48 5.44
N LEU A 825 23.12 9.56 5.48
CA LEU A 825 23.35 10.76 6.28
C LEU A 825 23.25 10.47 7.79
N GLU A 826 22.35 9.59 8.24
CA GLU A 826 22.29 9.11 9.64
C GLU A 826 23.50 8.23 9.99
N ARG A 827 24.02 7.45 9.04
CA ARG A 827 25.27 6.67 9.19
C ARG A 827 26.50 7.59 9.34
N LEU A 828 26.50 8.73 8.64
CA LEU A 828 27.57 9.73 8.71
C LEU A 828 27.51 10.56 10.00
N VAL A 829 26.29 10.88 10.48
CA VAL A 829 26.10 11.64 11.73
C VAL A 829 26.37 10.78 12.97
N SER A 830 25.95 9.52 13.00
CA SER A 830 26.23 8.58 14.09
C SER A 830 27.74 8.28 14.23
N SER A 831 28.45 8.08 13.10
CA SER A 831 29.90 7.87 13.10
C SER A 831 30.70 9.11 13.55
N VAL A 832 30.21 10.33 13.25
CA VAL A 832 30.79 11.59 13.75
C VAL A 832 30.50 11.79 15.23
N SER A 833 29.30 11.44 15.71
CA SER A 833 28.91 11.48 17.11
C SER A 833 29.77 10.53 17.97
N ARG A 834 29.98 9.28 17.53
CA ARG A 834 30.87 8.31 18.21
C ARG A 834 32.34 8.78 18.25
N ARG A 835 32.84 9.45 17.21
CA ARG A 835 34.20 10.05 17.19
C ARG A 835 34.36 11.25 18.13
N LEU A 836 33.29 11.98 18.42
CA LEU A 836 33.31 13.09 19.38
C LEU A 836 33.10 12.60 20.83
N GLY A 837 32.32 11.55 21.04
CA GLY A 837 32.12 10.90 22.34
C GLY A 837 33.36 10.20 22.88
N SER A 838 34.16 9.55 22.04
CA SER A 838 35.41 8.87 22.46
C SER A 838 36.56 9.83 22.83
N ARG A 839 36.43 11.13 22.57
CA ARG A 839 37.37 12.16 23.07
C ARG A 839 36.96 12.77 24.42
N ARG A 840 35.82 12.35 24.99
CA ARG A 840 35.38 12.65 26.36
C ARG A 840 35.05 11.35 27.11
N ARG A 841 36.03 10.46 27.23
CA ARG A 841 36.10 9.49 28.34
C ARG A 841 37.52 9.47 28.87
#